data_AF-A0A7C8IGA2-F1
#
_entry.id   AF-A0A7C8IGA2-F1
#
_cell.length_a   1.000
_cell.length_b   1.000
_cell.length_c   1.000
_cell.angle_alpha   90.00
_cell.angle_beta   90.00
_cell.angle_gamma   90.00
#
_symmetry.space_group_name_H-M   'P 1'
#
loop_
_entity.id
_entity.type
_entity.pdbx_description
1 polymer ?
#
loop_
_entity_poly.entity_id
_entity_poly.type
_entity_poly.pdbx_seq_one_letter_code
_entity_poly.pdbx_strand_id
1 'polypeptide(L)'
;MGTFCSINKGAESDEPDKDSDVSPSRNSHRIPSQQPNIMPKHPRQQQNSRCDKPVQRFKFQFQNDIAGSANGSADLTEFDADRAIAHMREQDEATFKAHSLSPSQHFLHIRDILEETRLFQVARMLPKGAHLHLHFNSTLLPGVLLGYAKDMVNMYIWSDHQLLEESDFRNCKLEFSLRNLERVRKDMHRKAAESNDASMLEELAHAGTPHINTEGGDKNEKVEEMRYQYFRERWDEKAWGNCDEWLIGKLTFNKEEVDSFFAVMEGDELESDTEQTQKRLRLLEPSTEPPNSNRANSQEFDEQKWIIETREKISRSHYKGNRINARKAWTEFNGRTKMMKGLFNYETAFRRYTRKCLEEFVKDNVQYAEIRPNFMQTNQILNDRADTKIDNFGTMDCIIEEYEKFMKHIGDMGEDGKIIENPQHRPTFSGMKVIYCTPRSFTREAVKKALDECIEMKKKWPDYIAGFDLVGEEAFAKPYPLRYFEEEFQKFRARCEAEKLDIPFLFHCGETPDDLEDNLETALNLNSKRIGHGYALPEKLGVLKEMRSKNICVETCPISNMVLGLAKRMDEHSMYKLLEEKMHCAVSSDNGTLFKSTLSHDFYEVMAGNEEINLYGWKQLARWSIEHSCLSPDELKRTLAEWEKRWQDFITIIAKGPSVGSQVASARQLEEARIGIETLRLTKLRDTHGSDGAATL
;
A
#
# COMPACT_ATOMS: atom_id res chain seq x y z
N MET A 1 -43.34 11.17 -16.77
CA MET A 1 -43.25 12.13 -17.89
C MET A 1 -41.79 12.18 -18.30
N GLY A 2 -41.36 12.10 -19.57
CA GLY A 2 -42.07 11.83 -20.83
C GLY A 2 -41.05 11.35 -21.87
N THR A 3 -41.49 10.50 -22.80
CA THR A 3 -40.65 9.73 -23.74
C THR A 3 -40.06 10.57 -24.87
N PHE A 4 -38.89 10.20 -25.41
CA PHE A 4 -38.68 10.22 -26.87
C PHE A 4 -37.67 9.14 -27.32
N CYS A 5 -37.82 8.67 -28.56
CA CYS A 5 -37.18 7.48 -29.12
C CYS A 5 -36.97 7.65 -30.64
N SER A 6 -35.85 7.14 -31.18
CA SER A 6 -35.58 6.67 -32.56
C SER A 6 -34.06 6.44 -32.67
N ILE A 7 -33.48 5.29 -33.02
CA ILE A 7 -33.73 4.33 -34.11
C ILE A 7 -33.40 4.89 -35.50
N ASN A 8 -32.36 4.33 -36.12
CA ASN A 8 -32.40 3.97 -37.54
C ASN A 8 -31.48 2.78 -37.84
N LYS A 9 -31.85 1.96 -38.82
CA LYS A 9 -31.24 0.66 -39.17
C LYS A 9 -31.37 0.42 -40.69
N GLY A 10 -30.43 -0.33 -41.27
CA GLY A 10 -30.52 -0.92 -42.63
C GLY A 10 -29.92 -0.09 -43.76
N ALA A 11 -29.62 -0.65 -44.94
CA ALA A 11 -29.54 -2.07 -45.35
C ALA A 11 -28.70 -2.21 -46.66
N GLU A 12 -28.50 -3.44 -47.13
CA GLU A 12 -27.70 -3.84 -48.32
C GLU A 12 -28.42 -3.59 -49.67
N SER A 13 -27.67 -3.49 -50.80
CA SER A 13 -27.89 -4.26 -52.06
C SER A 13 -26.99 -3.84 -53.26
N ASP A 14 -26.15 -4.77 -53.72
CA ASP A 14 -25.85 -5.24 -55.10
C ASP A 14 -25.69 -4.32 -56.36
N GLU A 15 -24.50 -4.49 -57.00
CA GLU A 15 -24.21 -4.74 -58.46
C GLU A 15 -24.61 -3.76 -59.62
N PRO A 16 -24.05 -3.89 -60.86
CA PRO A 16 -22.71 -4.37 -61.30
C PRO A 16 -22.04 -3.54 -62.44
N ASP A 17 -20.98 -4.11 -63.04
CA ASP A 17 -20.66 -4.14 -64.51
C ASP A 17 -19.58 -3.17 -65.10
N LYS A 18 -18.39 -3.71 -65.48
CA LYS A 18 -17.95 -3.88 -66.90
C LYS A 18 -16.49 -4.32 -67.16
N ASP A 19 -16.40 -5.18 -68.17
CA ASP A 19 -15.28 -5.91 -68.80
C ASP A 19 -14.00 -5.17 -69.22
N SER A 20 -12.93 -5.99 -69.40
CA SER A 20 -12.08 -6.16 -70.63
C SER A 20 -10.56 -6.13 -70.37
N ASP A 21 -9.69 -6.91 -71.03
CA ASP A 21 -9.79 -8.20 -71.77
C ASP A 21 -8.34 -8.74 -72.05
N VAL A 22 -8.21 -9.98 -72.52
CA VAL A 22 -7.07 -10.60 -73.25
C VAL A 22 -5.76 -10.99 -72.51
N SER A 23 -5.55 -12.32 -72.41
CA SER A 23 -4.25 -13.03 -72.44
C SER A 23 -4.12 -13.78 -73.82
N PRO A 24 -3.12 -14.64 -74.19
CA PRO A 24 -2.03 -15.27 -73.41
C PRO A 24 -0.70 -15.58 -74.20
N SER A 25 0.08 -16.56 -73.68
CA SER A 25 1.11 -17.40 -74.35
C SER A 25 2.60 -16.95 -74.20
N ARG A 26 3.63 -17.83 -74.19
CA ARG A 26 3.71 -19.31 -74.41
C ARG A 26 5.01 -19.94 -73.80
N ASN A 27 4.96 -21.24 -73.49
CA ASN A 27 6.02 -22.19 -73.03
C ASN A 27 7.44 -22.03 -73.68
N SER A 28 8.58 -22.43 -73.10
CA SER A 28 8.95 -23.86 -72.85
C SER A 28 10.41 -24.14 -72.36
N HIS A 29 10.54 -25.11 -71.45
CA HIS A 29 11.48 -26.28 -71.40
C HIS A 29 13.05 -26.25 -71.34
N ARG A 30 13.53 -27.12 -70.41
CA ARG A 30 14.67 -28.10 -70.46
C ARG A 30 16.04 -27.80 -69.79
N ILE A 31 16.74 -28.91 -69.50
CA ILE A 31 17.84 -29.18 -68.53
C ILE A 31 18.85 -30.17 -69.21
N PRO A 32 19.92 -30.72 -68.58
CA PRO A 32 21.12 -30.18 -67.87
C PRO A 32 22.48 -30.51 -68.57
N SER A 33 23.63 -30.05 -68.04
CA SER A 33 24.91 -30.81 -68.13
C SER A 33 26.01 -30.46 -67.09
N GLN A 34 26.54 -31.52 -66.46
CA GLN A 34 27.92 -31.81 -65.99
C GLN A 34 28.76 -30.90 -65.05
N GLN A 35 29.31 -31.56 -64.00
CA GLN A 35 30.39 -31.19 -63.06
C GLN A 35 31.78 -31.68 -63.59
N PRO A 36 32.93 -31.60 -62.85
CA PRO A 36 33.31 -30.83 -61.64
C PRO A 36 34.67 -30.06 -61.74
N ASN A 37 35.00 -29.17 -60.78
CA ASN A 37 36.24 -29.30 -59.97
C ASN A 37 36.45 -28.25 -58.84
N ILE A 38 36.84 -28.77 -57.67
CA ILE A 38 37.77 -28.23 -56.64
C ILE A 38 37.35 -27.00 -55.77
N MET A 39 37.54 -27.18 -54.45
CA MET A 39 37.28 -26.29 -53.29
C MET A 39 38.49 -25.35 -52.97
N PRO A 40 38.49 -24.40 -51.98
CA PRO A 40 37.58 -24.26 -50.82
C PRO A 40 37.14 -22.86 -50.31
N LYS A 41 35.98 -22.88 -49.62
CA LYS A 41 35.55 -22.13 -48.41
C LYS A 41 36.06 -20.70 -48.14
N HIS A 42 35.12 -19.74 -48.21
CA HIS A 42 34.94 -18.69 -47.18
C HIS A 42 33.43 -18.54 -46.87
N PRO A 43 33.01 -18.27 -45.62
CA PRO A 43 31.59 -18.19 -45.27
C PRO A 43 30.97 -16.88 -45.78
N ARG A 44 29.98 -16.99 -46.67
CA ARG A 44 29.15 -15.84 -47.07
C ARG A 44 28.05 -15.56 -46.06
N GLN A 45 27.79 -14.28 -45.85
CA GLN A 45 26.63 -13.75 -45.14
C GLN A 45 25.34 -14.40 -45.68
N GLN A 46 24.51 -14.95 -44.80
CA GLN A 46 23.09 -15.16 -45.09
C GLN A 46 22.32 -13.97 -44.54
N GLN A 47 21.89 -13.08 -45.44
CA GLN A 47 20.80 -12.16 -45.16
C GLN A 47 19.53 -12.99 -44.96
N ASN A 48 19.18 -13.28 -43.71
CA ASN A 48 17.82 -13.73 -43.39
C ASN A 48 16.91 -12.50 -43.40
N SER A 49 16.17 -12.33 -44.50
CA SER A 49 15.07 -11.39 -44.60
C SER A 49 13.89 -11.86 -43.73
N ARG A 50 14.01 -11.69 -42.41
CA ARG A 50 12.83 -11.57 -41.57
C ARG A 50 12.21 -10.20 -41.82
N CYS A 51 10.96 -10.23 -42.25
CA CYS A 51 10.13 -9.04 -42.34
C CYS A 51 9.78 -8.64 -40.90
N ASP A 52 10.63 -7.79 -40.30
CA ASP A 52 10.32 -7.12 -39.06
C ASP A 52 9.15 -6.17 -39.31
N LYS A 53 7.93 -6.68 -39.11
CA LYS A 53 6.78 -5.82 -38.86
C LYS A 53 7.18 -4.93 -37.68
N PRO A 54 7.10 -3.60 -37.79
CA PRO A 54 7.39 -2.75 -36.65
C PRO A 54 6.48 -3.18 -35.50
N VAL A 55 7.08 -3.57 -34.37
CA VAL A 55 6.32 -3.81 -33.16
C VAL A 55 5.61 -2.50 -32.85
N GLN A 56 4.30 -2.49 -32.99
CA GLN A 56 3.48 -1.31 -32.79
C GLN A 56 3.42 -1.08 -31.28
N ARG A 57 4.47 -0.42 -30.75
CA ARG A 57 4.68 -0.19 -29.31
C ARG A 57 3.41 0.47 -28.76
N PHE A 58 2.76 -0.23 -27.84
CA PHE A 58 1.43 0.15 -27.39
C PHE A 58 1.52 1.45 -26.61
N LYS A 59 0.85 2.50 -27.09
CA LYS A 59 0.79 3.79 -26.39
C LYS A 59 -0.48 3.87 -25.57
N PHE A 60 -0.32 4.17 -24.29
CA PHE A 60 -1.43 4.36 -23.36
C PHE A 60 -2.38 5.46 -23.85
N GLN A 61 -3.56 5.07 -24.34
CA GLN A 61 -4.45 5.99 -25.06
C GLN A 61 -4.83 7.21 -24.21
N PHE A 62 -5.05 7.04 -22.90
CA PHE A 62 -5.40 8.12 -21.97
C PHE A 62 -4.35 9.24 -21.93
N GLN A 63 -3.06 8.94 -22.14
CA GLN A 63 -2.02 9.97 -22.18
C GLN A 63 -2.19 10.87 -23.41
N ASN A 64 -2.56 10.29 -24.56
CA ASN A 64 -2.89 11.04 -25.77
C ASN A 64 -4.20 11.81 -25.62
N ASP A 65 -5.20 11.23 -24.96
CA ASP A 65 -6.48 11.89 -24.72
C ASP A 65 -6.30 13.14 -23.82
N ILE A 66 -5.41 13.09 -22.82
CA ILE A 66 -5.02 14.26 -22.00
C ILE A 66 -4.24 15.28 -22.81
N ALA A 67 -3.20 14.85 -23.53
CA ALA A 67 -2.36 15.73 -24.36
C ALA A 67 -3.18 16.42 -25.47
N GLY A 68 -4.23 15.77 -25.99
CA GLY A 68 -5.15 16.32 -26.99
C GLY A 68 -6.31 17.14 -26.42
N SER A 69 -6.80 16.82 -25.21
CA SER A 69 -7.86 17.59 -24.53
C SER A 69 -7.38 18.94 -23.98
N ALA A 70 -6.07 19.17 -23.96
CA ALA A 70 -5.47 20.49 -23.78
C ALA A 70 -5.70 21.39 -25.02
N ASN A 71 -6.96 21.71 -25.33
CA ASN A 71 -7.44 22.82 -26.18
C ASN A 71 -6.67 23.13 -27.50
N GLY A 72 -6.08 22.14 -28.17
CA GLY A 72 -5.28 22.36 -29.39
C GLY A 72 -3.99 23.17 -29.18
N SER A 73 -3.69 23.52 -27.94
CA SER A 73 -2.42 24.02 -27.45
C SER A 73 -2.08 23.18 -26.23
N ALA A 74 -1.24 22.16 -26.41
CA ALA A 74 -0.44 21.67 -25.30
C ALA A 74 0.19 22.93 -24.67
N ASP A 75 -0.19 23.24 -23.43
CA ASP A 75 0.27 24.45 -22.77
C ASP A 75 1.79 24.33 -22.76
N LEU A 76 2.50 25.25 -23.43
CA LEU A 76 3.84 24.94 -23.98
C LEU A 76 4.82 24.46 -22.90
N THR A 77 4.56 24.86 -21.66
CA THR A 77 5.21 24.44 -20.43
C THR A 77 5.03 22.96 -20.05
N GLU A 78 3.88 22.31 -20.29
CA GLU A 78 3.71 20.87 -20.02
C GLU A 78 4.56 20.02 -20.95
N PHE A 79 4.63 20.38 -22.24
CA PHE A 79 5.48 19.72 -23.21
C PHE A 79 6.97 19.93 -22.89
N ASP A 80 7.37 21.14 -22.50
CA ASP A 80 8.74 21.40 -22.04
C ASP A 80 9.09 20.62 -20.75
N ALA A 81 8.15 20.50 -19.80
CA ALA A 81 8.33 19.72 -18.58
C ALA A 81 8.44 18.22 -18.85
N ASP A 82 7.64 17.66 -19.76
CA ASP A 82 7.70 16.26 -20.18
C ASP A 82 9.07 15.92 -20.79
N ARG A 83 9.58 16.77 -21.70
CA ARG A 83 10.94 16.60 -22.25
C ARG A 83 12.02 16.69 -21.17
N ALA A 84 11.87 17.58 -20.19
CA ALA A 84 12.83 17.71 -19.09
C ALA A 84 12.86 16.45 -18.22
N ILE A 85 11.70 15.88 -17.89
CA ILE A 85 11.57 14.63 -17.12
C ILE A 85 12.15 13.44 -17.89
N ALA A 86 11.86 13.34 -19.19
CA ALA A 86 12.44 12.31 -20.05
C ALA A 86 13.98 12.38 -20.05
N HIS A 87 14.58 13.57 -20.16
CA HIS A 87 16.02 13.71 -20.10
C HIS A 87 16.61 13.47 -18.70
N MET A 88 15.89 13.79 -17.62
CA MET A 88 16.29 13.40 -16.25
C MET A 88 16.34 11.88 -16.09
N ARG A 89 15.35 11.16 -16.65
CA ARG A 89 15.31 9.69 -16.67
C ARG A 89 16.50 9.09 -17.43
N GLU A 90 16.82 9.61 -18.61
CA GLU A 90 18.02 9.22 -19.38
C GLU A 90 19.31 9.44 -18.58
N GLN A 91 19.42 10.57 -17.87
CA GLN A 91 20.61 10.88 -17.06
C GLN A 91 20.77 9.96 -15.85
N ASP A 92 19.66 9.54 -15.23
CA ASP A 92 19.69 8.66 -14.05
C ASP A 92 20.15 7.23 -14.41
N GLU A 93 20.06 6.79 -15.68
CA GLU A 93 20.67 5.53 -16.14
C GLU A 93 22.17 5.43 -15.79
N ALA A 94 22.89 6.54 -15.82
CA ALA A 94 24.30 6.59 -15.44
C ALA A 94 24.50 6.31 -13.94
N THR A 95 23.60 6.81 -13.08
CA THR A 95 23.59 6.55 -11.63
C THR A 95 23.33 5.07 -11.33
N PHE A 96 22.34 4.47 -12.00
CA PHE A 96 22.05 3.03 -11.88
C PHE A 96 23.21 2.17 -12.37
N LYS A 97 23.79 2.51 -13.53
CA LYS A 97 24.92 1.78 -14.12
C LYS A 97 26.18 1.86 -13.27
N ALA A 98 26.44 2.98 -12.60
CA ALA A 98 27.56 3.11 -11.65
C ALA A 98 27.44 2.12 -10.47
N HIS A 99 26.22 1.81 -10.06
CA HIS A 99 25.90 0.83 -9.01
C HIS A 99 25.68 -0.60 -9.52
N SER A 100 25.81 -0.85 -10.84
CA SER A 100 25.47 -2.14 -11.48
C SER A 100 24.00 -2.57 -11.30
N LEU A 101 23.08 -1.61 -11.21
CA LEU A 101 21.63 -1.80 -11.05
C LEU A 101 20.86 -1.33 -12.30
N SER A 102 19.55 -1.57 -12.33
CA SER A 102 18.63 -1.05 -13.36
C SER A 102 17.42 -0.36 -12.72
N PRO A 103 16.84 0.71 -13.31
CA PRO A 103 15.70 1.45 -12.72
C PRO A 103 14.47 0.60 -12.37
N SER A 104 14.24 -0.51 -13.08
CA SER A 104 13.09 -1.41 -12.89
C SER A 104 13.41 -2.66 -12.06
N GLN A 105 14.59 -2.73 -11.43
CA GLN A 105 14.92 -3.78 -10.48
C GLN A 105 14.10 -3.63 -9.19
N HIS A 106 13.92 -4.73 -8.46
CA HIS A 106 13.15 -4.76 -7.20
C HIS A 106 13.49 -3.61 -6.25
N PHE A 107 12.46 -2.93 -5.74
CA PHE A 107 12.55 -1.73 -4.91
C PHE A 107 13.65 -1.79 -3.83
N LEU A 108 13.73 -2.88 -3.05
CA LEU A 108 14.68 -2.96 -1.92
C LEU A 108 16.16 -3.02 -2.35
N HIS A 109 16.44 -3.34 -3.62
CA HIS A 109 17.79 -3.25 -4.20
C HIS A 109 18.15 -1.84 -4.65
N ILE A 110 17.16 -1.03 -5.05
CA ILE A 110 17.39 0.33 -5.59
C ILE A 110 17.10 1.45 -4.60
N ARG A 111 16.30 1.20 -3.54
CA ARG A 111 15.84 2.20 -2.54
C ARG A 111 16.95 3.15 -2.09
N ASP A 112 18.10 2.59 -1.71
CA ASP A 112 19.17 3.37 -1.07
C ASP A 112 19.90 4.30 -2.07
N ILE A 113 19.77 4.08 -3.39
CA ILE A 113 20.30 4.96 -4.44
C ILE A 113 19.27 5.94 -5.01
N LEU A 114 17.98 5.81 -4.67
CA LEU A 114 16.92 6.67 -5.25
C LEU A 114 17.11 8.15 -4.93
N GLU A 115 17.64 8.48 -3.74
CA GLU A 115 17.95 9.86 -3.35
C GLU A 115 19.00 10.53 -4.28
N GLU A 116 19.83 9.76 -4.96
CA GLU A 116 20.79 10.27 -5.96
C GLU A 116 20.17 10.52 -7.34
N THR A 117 18.95 10.04 -7.58
CA THR A 117 18.26 10.13 -8.88
C THR A 117 17.43 11.41 -8.98
N ARG A 118 17.47 12.07 -10.15
CA ARG A 118 16.67 13.28 -10.43
C ARG A 118 15.19 12.97 -10.47
N LEU A 119 14.82 11.86 -11.10
CA LEU A 119 13.43 11.46 -11.28
C LEU A 119 12.72 11.22 -9.93
N PHE A 120 13.42 10.72 -8.91
CA PHE A 120 12.85 10.59 -7.57
C PHE A 120 12.65 11.94 -6.88
N GLN A 121 13.58 12.89 -7.01
CA GLN A 121 13.38 14.24 -6.48
C GLN A 121 12.20 14.95 -7.17
N VAL A 122 11.99 14.72 -8.47
CA VAL A 122 10.77 15.18 -9.18
C VAL A 122 9.51 14.48 -8.65
N ALA A 123 9.54 13.17 -8.40
CA ALA A 123 8.40 12.44 -7.82
C ALA A 123 8.03 12.95 -6.41
N ARG A 124 9.02 13.42 -5.63
CA ARG A 124 8.81 14.11 -4.34
C ARG A 124 8.18 15.50 -4.48
N MET A 125 8.37 16.18 -5.62
CA MET A 125 7.72 17.47 -5.94
C MET A 125 6.29 17.30 -6.47
N LEU A 126 6.01 16.18 -7.15
CA LEU A 126 4.74 15.88 -7.82
C LEU A 126 3.53 16.02 -6.87
N PRO A 127 2.49 16.80 -7.21
CA PRO A 127 1.21 16.77 -6.50
C PRO A 127 0.47 15.48 -6.85
N LYS A 128 0.57 14.49 -5.97
CA LYS A 128 0.17 13.09 -6.23
C LYS A 128 -1.34 12.84 -6.14
N GLY A 129 -2.13 13.87 -5.89
CA GLY A 129 -3.58 13.77 -5.78
C GLY A 129 -4.00 13.13 -4.47
N ALA A 130 -4.82 12.09 -4.53
CA ALA A 130 -5.22 11.34 -3.33
C ALA A 130 -4.34 10.11 -3.06
N HIS A 131 -4.11 9.83 -1.77
CA HIS A 131 -3.57 8.56 -1.32
C HIS A 131 -4.73 7.67 -0.83
N LEU A 132 -5.21 6.77 -1.70
CA LEU A 132 -6.44 6.00 -1.46
C LEU A 132 -6.23 4.67 -0.74
N HIS A 133 -5.00 4.14 -0.69
CA HIS A 133 -4.70 2.85 -0.07
C HIS A 133 -3.49 2.90 0.87
N LEU A 134 -3.74 3.07 2.17
CA LEU A 134 -2.71 2.90 3.20
C LEU A 134 -3.28 2.30 4.49
N HIS A 135 -2.51 1.44 5.16
CA HIS A 135 -2.84 0.95 6.50
C HIS A 135 -2.32 1.94 7.53
N PHE A 136 -3.21 2.39 8.40
CA PHE A 136 -2.94 3.56 9.23
C PHE A 136 -1.79 3.36 10.22
N ASN A 137 -1.62 2.15 10.74
CA ASN A 137 -0.51 1.79 11.64
C ASN A 137 0.80 1.45 10.91
N SER A 138 0.91 1.77 9.62
CA SER A 138 2.00 1.37 8.72
C SER A 138 2.43 2.46 7.73
N THR A 139 2.22 3.73 8.06
CA THR A 139 2.61 4.90 7.22
C THR A 139 3.98 5.52 7.54
N LEU A 140 4.49 5.42 8.78
CA LEU A 140 5.73 6.07 9.25
C LEU A 140 6.78 5.07 9.74
N LEU A 141 8.05 5.28 9.35
CA LEU A 141 9.21 4.47 9.74
C LEU A 141 9.23 4.09 11.25
N PRO A 142 9.62 2.86 11.62
CA PRO A 142 9.50 2.38 13.00
C PRO A 142 10.24 3.24 14.04
N GLY A 143 11.30 3.94 13.63
CA GLY A 143 12.06 4.88 14.45
C GLY A 143 11.21 5.97 15.13
N VAL A 144 10.07 6.37 14.53
CA VAL A 144 9.13 7.32 15.13
C VAL A 144 8.50 6.75 16.40
N LEU A 145 7.95 5.53 16.31
CA LEU A 145 7.30 4.87 17.44
C LEU A 145 8.31 4.35 18.47
N LEU A 146 9.46 3.85 18.01
CA LEU A 146 10.59 3.50 18.88
C LEU A 146 11.10 4.72 19.66
N GLY A 147 11.08 5.91 19.06
CA GLY A 147 11.37 7.18 19.71
C GLY A 147 10.44 7.44 20.89
N TYR A 148 9.12 7.39 20.67
CA TYR A 148 8.13 7.58 21.75
C TYR A 148 8.22 6.50 22.83
N ALA A 149 8.52 5.25 22.44
CA ALA A 149 8.65 4.14 23.38
C ALA A 149 9.81 4.33 24.40
N LYS A 150 10.87 5.08 24.05
CA LYS A 150 11.98 5.39 24.96
C LYS A 150 11.54 6.24 26.16
N ASP A 151 10.63 7.19 25.93
CA ASP A 151 10.15 8.13 26.94
C ASP A 151 9.19 7.46 27.95
N MET A 152 8.66 6.29 27.62
CA MET A 152 7.65 5.58 28.41
C MET A 152 8.30 4.71 29.50
N VAL A 153 8.31 5.20 30.74
CA VAL A 153 8.84 4.51 31.96
C VAL A 153 8.22 3.14 32.26
N ASN A 154 7.10 2.82 31.61
CA ASN A 154 6.34 1.59 31.74
C ASN A 154 6.22 0.82 30.40
N MET A 155 7.05 1.14 29.41
CA MET A 155 7.24 0.32 28.23
C MET A 155 8.18 -0.85 28.55
N TYR A 156 7.75 -2.04 28.17
CA TYR A 156 8.50 -3.28 28.28
C TYR A 156 8.77 -3.86 26.89
N ILE A 157 9.87 -4.58 26.77
CA ILE A 157 10.24 -5.37 25.60
C ILE A 157 10.43 -6.82 26.05
N TRP A 158 9.92 -7.73 25.25
CA TRP A 158 10.15 -9.16 25.32
C TRP A 158 10.75 -9.62 23.99
N SER A 159 11.60 -10.63 24.04
CA SER A 159 12.18 -11.36 22.91
C SER A 159 11.82 -12.82 23.10
N ASP A 160 11.71 -13.64 22.05
CA ASP A 160 11.61 -15.10 22.18
C ASP A 160 12.99 -15.81 22.27
N HIS A 161 14.09 -15.06 22.13
CA HIS A 161 15.49 -15.54 22.28
C HIS A 161 16.24 -14.77 23.39
N GLN A 162 17.35 -15.34 23.86
CA GLN A 162 18.20 -14.76 24.92
C GLN A 162 19.01 -13.52 24.51
N LEU A 163 19.20 -13.29 23.20
CA LEU A 163 19.99 -12.18 22.66
C LEU A 163 21.45 -12.21 23.20
N LEU A 164 22.12 -13.37 23.11
CA LEU A 164 23.52 -13.55 23.52
C LEU A 164 24.50 -13.46 22.35
N GLU A 165 24.07 -13.93 21.17
CA GLU A 165 24.89 -13.96 19.96
C GLU A 165 24.15 -13.42 18.74
N GLU A 166 24.89 -13.18 17.65
CA GLU A 166 24.34 -12.55 16.44
C GLU A 166 23.20 -13.37 15.80
N SER A 167 23.20 -14.70 15.97
CA SER A 167 22.12 -15.56 15.49
C SER A 167 20.80 -15.27 16.19
N ASP A 168 20.81 -15.03 17.51
CA ASP A 168 19.64 -14.63 18.29
C ASP A 168 19.08 -13.30 17.77
N PHE A 169 19.96 -12.31 17.51
CA PHE A 169 19.55 -10.99 17.02
C PHE A 169 18.83 -11.08 15.67
N ARG A 170 19.31 -11.96 14.78
CA ARG A 170 18.70 -12.22 13.46
C ARG A 170 17.39 -13.00 13.56
N ASN A 171 17.30 -13.99 14.45
CA ASN A 171 16.18 -14.94 14.49
C ASN A 171 15.03 -14.58 15.46
N CYS A 172 15.28 -13.70 16.44
CA CYS A 172 14.30 -13.38 17.47
C CYS A 172 13.01 -12.74 16.94
N LYS A 173 11.93 -12.82 17.71
CA LYS A 173 10.70 -12.05 17.56
C LYS A 173 10.50 -11.22 18.81
N LEU A 174 10.23 -9.94 18.60
CA LEU A 174 10.10 -8.96 19.67
C LEU A 174 8.62 -8.69 19.96
N GLU A 175 8.28 -8.47 21.22
CA GLU A 175 6.97 -7.94 21.61
C GLU A 175 7.19 -6.75 22.53
N PHE A 176 6.67 -5.59 22.12
CA PHE A 176 6.61 -4.41 22.98
C PHE A 176 5.28 -4.44 23.75
N SER A 177 5.27 -3.98 25.00
CA SER A 177 4.02 -3.85 25.74
C SER A 177 4.07 -2.73 26.78
N LEU A 178 2.97 -1.99 26.90
CA LEU A 178 2.79 -1.03 27.97
C LEU A 178 2.22 -1.74 29.21
N ARG A 179 2.91 -1.63 30.35
CA ARG A 179 2.53 -2.31 31.59
C ARG A 179 1.97 -1.32 32.62
N ASN A 180 1.05 -1.80 33.46
CA ASN A 180 0.58 -1.01 34.60
C ASN A 180 1.54 -1.22 35.79
N LEU A 181 2.28 -0.16 36.17
CA LEU A 181 3.32 -0.27 37.19
C LEU A 181 2.81 -0.65 38.58
N GLU A 182 1.56 -0.31 38.93
CA GLU A 182 0.97 -0.70 40.21
C GLU A 182 0.69 -2.21 40.27
N ARG A 183 0.14 -2.78 39.18
CA ARG A 183 -0.04 -4.23 39.03
C ARG A 183 1.30 -4.96 39.05
N VAL A 184 2.29 -4.47 38.28
CA VAL A 184 3.66 -5.04 38.29
C VAL A 184 4.26 -5.04 39.70
N ARG A 185 4.14 -3.95 40.47
CA ARG A 185 4.57 -3.91 41.88
C ARG A 185 3.82 -4.93 42.75
N LYS A 186 2.50 -5.01 42.64
CA LYS A 186 1.67 -5.99 43.38
C LYS A 186 2.04 -7.44 43.04
N ASP A 187 2.33 -7.72 41.78
CA ASP A 187 2.77 -9.04 41.32
C ASP A 187 4.18 -9.38 41.83
N MET A 188 5.11 -8.42 41.85
CA MET A 188 6.43 -8.60 42.45
C MET A 188 6.35 -8.83 43.97
N HIS A 189 5.57 -8.02 44.71
CA HIS A 189 5.37 -8.23 46.16
C HIS A 189 4.75 -9.60 46.45
N ARG A 190 3.79 -10.05 45.64
CA ARG A 190 3.20 -11.39 45.77
C ARG A 190 4.25 -12.48 45.55
N LYS A 191 5.03 -12.39 44.46
CA LYS A 191 6.12 -13.34 44.18
C LYS A 191 7.16 -13.37 45.30
N ALA A 192 7.58 -12.22 45.83
CA ALA A 192 8.53 -12.11 46.94
C ALA A 192 8.00 -12.74 48.24
N ALA A 193 6.70 -12.57 48.52
CA ALA A 193 6.04 -13.21 49.65
C ALA A 193 5.86 -14.73 49.44
N GLU A 194 5.67 -15.19 48.20
CA GLU A 194 5.59 -16.61 47.83
C GLU A 194 6.97 -17.30 47.86
N SER A 195 8.07 -16.59 47.51
CA SER A 195 9.45 -17.09 47.59
C SER A 195 10.09 -16.97 48.98
N ASN A 196 9.44 -16.23 49.89
CA ASN A 196 9.93 -15.94 51.24
C ASN A 196 11.27 -15.14 51.25
N ASP A 197 11.53 -14.38 50.18
CA ASP A 197 12.76 -13.60 49.99
C ASP A 197 12.65 -12.22 50.69
N ALA A 198 13.34 -12.10 51.83
CA ALA A 198 13.39 -10.87 52.61
C ALA A 198 14.13 -9.73 51.90
N SER A 199 15.11 -10.03 51.05
CA SER A 199 15.88 -9.01 50.31
C SER A 199 14.99 -8.34 49.27
N MET A 200 14.24 -9.15 48.51
CA MET A 200 13.31 -8.65 47.50
C MET A 200 12.19 -7.80 48.12
N LEU A 201 11.70 -8.16 49.31
CA LEU A 201 10.69 -7.38 50.03
C LEU A 201 11.19 -6.01 50.51
N GLU A 202 12.46 -5.90 50.91
CA GLU A 202 13.07 -4.65 51.42
C GLU A 202 13.43 -3.67 50.28
N GLU A 203 13.92 -4.20 49.15
CA GLU A 203 14.15 -3.40 47.92
C GLU A 203 12.83 -2.88 47.31
N LEU A 204 11.79 -3.71 47.25
CA LEU A 204 10.48 -3.32 46.73
C LEU A 204 9.81 -2.19 47.53
N ALA A 205 10.16 -2.02 48.82
CA ALA A 205 9.70 -0.90 49.62
C ALA A 205 10.34 0.46 49.24
N HIS A 206 11.43 0.45 48.47
CA HIS A 206 12.24 1.64 48.17
C HIS A 206 12.48 1.92 46.67
N ALA A 207 12.15 0.99 45.76
CA ALA A 207 12.59 1.07 44.35
C ALA A 207 11.63 1.82 43.37
N GLY A 208 12.19 2.81 42.66
CA GLY A 208 11.59 3.41 41.45
C GLY A 208 11.80 2.58 40.17
N THR A 209 12.79 1.69 40.18
CA THR A 209 13.27 0.89 39.04
C THR A 209 13.68 -0.50 39.54
N PRO A 210 13.07 -1.58 39.01
CA PRO A 210 13.53 -2.93 39.27
C PRO A 210 14.39 -3.46 38.12
N HIS A 211 15.57 -3.99 38.46
CA HIS A 211 16.06 -5.18 37.75
C HIS A 211 15.32 -6.39 38.32
N ILE A 212 15.06 -7.39 37.48
CA ILE A 212 14.76 -8.75 37.94
C ILE A 212 16.07 -9.53 37.73
N ASN A 213 16.41 -10.41 38.67
CA ASN A 213 17.49 -11.38 38.46
C ASN A 213 17.16 -12.70 39.16
N THR A 214 17.76 -13.77 38.64
CA THR A 214 17.30 -15.16 38.73
C THR A 214 17.90 -15.98 39.88
N GLU A 215 17.15 -16.95 40.39
CA GLU A 215 17.65 -18.28 40.81
C GLU A 215 16.45 -19.26 40.94
N GLY A 216 16.37 -20.36 40.15
CA GLY A 216 15.15 -21.21 40.21
C GLY A 216 15.07 -22.56 39.47
N GLY A 217 15.80 -22.82 38.38
CA GLY A 217 15.93 -24.14 37.75
C GLY A 217 14.66 -24.81 37.17
N ASP A 218 14.03 -24.29 36.10
CA ASP A 218 13.08 -25.08 35.28
C ASP A 218 13.05 -24.68 33.79
N LYS A 219 12.64 -25.59 32.89
CA LYS A 219 13.03 -25.68 31.46
C LYS A 219 12.41 -24.66 30.48
N ASN A 220 12.13 -23.43 30.92
CA ASN A 220 11.84 -22.26 30.08
C ASN A 220 12.61 -20.98 30.53
N GLU A 221 13.66 -21.14 31.34
CA GLU A 221 14.18 -20.12 32.27
C GLU A 221 14.97 -18.92 31.71
N LYS A 222 15.08 -18.71 30.41
CA LYS A 222 15.98 -17.69 29.86
C LYS A 222 15.35 -16.83 28.77
N VAL A 223 14.15 -16.32 29.00
CA VAL A 223 13.47 -15.44 28.06
C VAL A 223 12.67 -14.39 28.84
N GLU A 224 13.34 -13.31 29.25
CA GLU A 224 12.78 -12.34 30.20
C GLU A 224 12.16 -11.12 29.50
N GLU A 225 10.93 -10.78 29.90
CA GLU A 225 10.35 -9.47 29.63
C GLU A 225 11.02 -8.43 30.55
N MET A 226 11.52 -7.35 29.97
CA MET A 226 12.27 -6.33 30.70
C MET A 226 11.84 -4.92 30.31
N ARG A 227 12.15 -3.91 31.14
CA ARG A 227 11.87 -2.51 30.78
C ARG A 227 12.66 -2.13 29.53
N TYR A 228 12.03 -1.44 28.59
CA TYR A 228 12.66 -1.09 27.32
C TYR A 228 13.87 -0.15 27.50
N GLN A 229 13.82 0.76 28.48
CA GLN A 229 14.95 1.60 28.87
C GLN A 229 16.16 0.77 29.32
N TYR A 230 15.93 -0.19 30.21
CA TYR A 230 16.96 -1.11 30.70
C TYR A 230 17.54 -2.01 29.59
N PHE A 231 16.70 -2.51 28.67
CA PHE A 231 17.15 -3.24 27.49
C PHE A 231 18.17 -2.43 26.68
N ARG A 232 17.92 -1.13 26.49
CA ARG A 232 18.83 -0.24 25.75
C ARG A 232 20.11 0.07 26.51
N GLU A 233 20.03 0.32 27.81
CA GLU A 233 21.21 0.50 28.67
C GLU A 233 22.15 -0.72 28.58
N ARG A 234 21.59 -1.94 28.61
CA ARG A 234 22.36 -3.18 28.41
C ARG A 234 22.91 -3.34 26.99
N TRP A 235 22.16 -2.92 25.97
CA TRP A 235 22.64 -2.94 24.59
C TRP A 235 23.89 -2.05 24.42
N ASP A 236 23.84 -0.84 24.98
CA ASP A 236 24.92 0.14 24.92
C ASP A 236 26.15 -0.32 25.75
N GLU A 237 25.94 -0.88 26.95
CA GLU A 237 27.01 -1.52 27.76
C GLU A 237 27.77 -2.62 27.01
N LYS A 238 27.09 -3.36 26.13
CA LYS A 238 27.67 -4.46 25.35
C LYS A 238 28.35 -3.99 24.06
N ALA A 239 28.19 -2.72 23.69
CA ALA A 239 28.71 -2.12 22.46
C ALA A 239 28.33 -2.88 21.19
N TRP A 240 27.11 -3.45 21.12
CA TRP A 240 26.59 -4.23 19.98
C TRP A 240 26.17 -3.37 18.77
N GLY A 241 26.69 -2.14 18.64
CA GLY A 241 26.27 -1.17 17.61
C GLY A 241 24.99 -0.42 17.99
N ASN A 242 24.41 0.31 17.04
CA ASN A 242 23.27 1.19 17.30
C ASN A 242 21.96 0.39 17.48
N CYS A 243 21.40 0.42 18.70
CA CYS A 243 20.15 -0.24 19.06
C CYS A 243 18.96 0.19 18.16
N ASP A 244 18.86 1.46 17.76
CA ASP A 244 17.78 1.93 16.91
C ASP A 244 17.90 1.41 15.47
N GLU A 245 19.10 1.36 14.92
CA GLU A 245 19.35 0.81 13.58
C GLU A 245 19.02 -0.68 13.53
N TRP A 246 19.41 -1.44 14.56
CA TRP A 246 19.04 -2.85 14.68
C TRP A 246 17.52 -3.04 14.80
N LEU A 247 16.85 -2.31 15.69
CA LEU A 247 15.38 -2.40 15.86
C LEU A 247 14.63 -1.98 14.59
N ILE A 248 15.06 -0.92 13.91
CA ILE A 248 14.46 -0.49 12.63
C ILE A 248 14.69 -1.58 11.57
N GLY A 249 15.90 -2.15 11.47
CA GLY A 249 16.19 -3.27 10.59
C GLY A 249 15.29 -4.47 10.86
N LYS A 250 15.09 -4.82 12.13
CA LYS A 250 14.23 -5.93 12.57
C LYS A 250 12.75 -5.74 12.25
N LEU A 251 12.27 -4.51 12.28
CA LEU A 251 10.86 -4.16 12.04
C LEU A 251 10.55 -3.85 10.55
N THR A 252 11.52 -4.01 9.65
CA THR A 252 11.38 -3.71 8.21
C THR A 252 11.93 -4.84 7.33
N PHE A 253 11.61 -4.84 6.05
CA PHE A 253 12.18 -5.79 5.08
C PHE A 253 13.56 -5.32 4.58
N ASN A 254 14.44 -6.29 4.35
CA ASN A 254 15.70 -6.08 3.62
C ASN A 254 15.72 -6.87 2.29
N LYS A 255 16.74 -6.62 1.46
CA LYS A 255 16.86 -7.18 0.11
C LYS A 255 17.24 -8.66 0.15
N GLU A 256 18.07 -9.07 1.11
CA GLU A 256 18.49 -10.46 1.30
C GLU A 256 17.30 -11.38 1.65
N GLU A 257 16.35 -10.89 2.45
CA GLU A 257 15.10 -11.56 2.76
C GLU A 257 14.23 -11.75 1.52
N VAL A 258 14.02 -10.70 0.72
CA VAL A 258 13.17 -10.82 -0.47
C VAL A 258 13.82 -11.69 -1.55
N ASP A 259 15.14 -11.62 -1.72
CA ASP A 259 15.87 -12.55 -2.58
C ASP A 259 15.65 -14.02 -2.15
N SER A 260 15.55 -14.28 -0.84
CA SER A 260 15.25 -15.62 -0.31
C SER A 260 13.83 -16.10 -0.66
N PHE A 261 12.86 -15.20 -0.82
CA PHE A 261 11.49 -15.58 -1.22
C PHE A 261 11.45 -16.10 -2.66
N PHE A 262 12.33 -15.59 -3.54
CA PHE A 262 12.44 -16.03 -4.93
C PHE A 262 13.46 -17.16 -5.16
N ALA A 263 14.18 -17.59 -4.12
CA ALA A 263 15.14 -18.69 -4.20
C ALA A 263 14.42 -20.05 -4.33
N VAL A 264 14.80 -20.83 -5.33
CA VAL A 264 14.27 -22.19 -5.53
C VAL A 264 14.92 -23.13 -4.51
N MET A 265 14.15 -23.57 -3.52
CA MET A 265 14.55 -24.65 -2.62
C MET A 265 14.12 -26.00 -3.18
N GLU A 266 15.07 -26.88 -3.44
CA GLU A 266 14.78 -28.30 -3.69
C GLU A 266 14.20 -28.92 -2.41
N GLY A 267 12.89 -29.16 -2.39
CA GLY A 267 12.22 -29.84 -1.27
C GLY A 267 11.06 -29.10 -0.60
N ASP A 268 10.63 -27.92 -1.08
CA ASP A 268 9.40 -27.25 -0.63
C ASP A 268 8.13 -28.02 -1.08
N GLU A 269 7.94 -29.23 -0.57
CA GLU A 269 6.60 -29.76 -0.35
C GLU A 269 5.88 -28.82 0.64
N LEU A 270 4.57 -28.59 0.45
CA LEU A 270 3.81 -27.86 1.46
C LEU A 270 3.91 -28.66 2.77
N GLU A 271 4.56 -28.10 3.79
CA GLU A 271 4.49 -28.64 5.15
C GLU A 271 3.01 -28.88 5.47
N SER A 272 2.68 -30.14 5.74
CA SER A 272 1.30 -30.57 5.73
C SER A 272 0.58 -30.01 6.97
N ASP A 273 -0.13 -28.91 6.76
CA ASP A 273 -1.01 -28.20 7.69
C ASP A 273 -2.11 -29.10 8.32
N THR A 274 -2.15 -30.37 7.91
CA THR A 274 -2.91 -31.46 8.51
C THR A 274 -2.59 -31.71 9.97
N GLU A 275 -1.32 -31.67 10.42
CA GLU A 275 -1.02 -32.08 11.80
C GLU A 275 -1.40 -31.03 12.86
N GLN A 276 -1.02 -29.75 12.69
CA GLN A 276 -1.38 -28.72 13.67
C GLN A 276 -2.89 -28.43 13.69
N THR A 277 -3.55 -28.43 12.53
CA THR A 277 -4.98 -28.14 12.45
C THR A 277 -5.84 -29.29 12.98
N GLN A 278 -5.50 -30.56 12.69
CA GLN A 278 -6.22 -31.71 13.29
C GLN A 278 -6.04 -31.83 14.81
N LYS A 279 -4.93 -31.31 15.36
CA LYS A 279 -4.68 -31.29 16.81
C LYS A 279 -5.52 -30.23 17.53
N ARG A 280 -5.85 -29.12 16.86
CA ARG A 280 -6.79 -28.10 17.36
C ARG A 280 -8.26 -28.53 17.22
N LEU A 281 -8.64 -29.15 16.10
CA LEU A 281 -10.03 -29.57 15.85
C LEU A 281 -10.52 -30.65 16.83
N ARG A 282 -9.64 -31.54 17.30
CA ARG A 282 -10.00 -32.61 18.27
C ARG A 282 -10.31 -32.15 19.70
N LEU A 283 -10.25 -30.85 20.00
CA LEU A 283 -10.46 -30.30 21.36
C LEU A 283 -11.80 -29.55 21.54
N LEU A 284 -12.67 -29.54 20.53
CA LEU A 284 -13.94 -28.79 20.54
C LEU A 284 -15.10 -29.62 19.96
N GLU A 285 -15.57 -30.61 20.72
CA GLU A 285 -16.89 -31.22 20.55
C GLU A 285 -17.71 -31.12 21.84
N PRO A 286 -18.85 -30.40 21.82
CA PRO A 286 -20.01 -30.67 22.66
C PRO A 286 -21.04 -31.48 21.86
N SER A 287 -21.65 -32.46 22.52
CA SER A 287 -22.58 -33.41 21.91
C SER A 287 -24.03 -32.91 21.77
N THR A 288 -24.80 -33.65 20.97
CA THR A 288 -26.29 -33.72 20.85
C THR A 288 -27.01 -32.79 19.85
N GLU A 289 -27.61 -33.40 18.83
CA GLU A 289 -28.74 -32.87 18.03
C GLU A 289 -30.09 -33.11 18.73
N PRO A 290 -31.12 -32.33 18.38
CA PRO A 290 -32.36 -32.94 17.87
C PRO A 290 -32.96 -32.17 16.64
N PRO A 291 -33.97 -32.74 15.93
CA PRO A 291 -34.06 -32.54 14.47
C PRO A 291 -35.13 -31.56 13.95
N ASN A 292 -34.90 -31.13 12.70
CA ASN A 292 -35.86 -30.75 11.64
C ASN A 292 -36.82 -29.55 11.83
N SER A 293 -36.68 -28.54 10.96
CA SER A 293 -37.84 -27.97 10.24
C SER A 293 -37.43 -27.32 8.90
N ASN A 294 -38.29 -27.45 7.89
CA ASN A 294 -38.03 -27.02 6.50
C ASN A 294 -37.71 -25.52 6.37
N ARG A 295 -36.63 -25.19 5.64
CA ARG A 295 -36.45 -23.90 4.97
C ARG A 295 -35.89 -24.08 3.56
N ALA A 296 -36.17 -23.10 2.69
CA ALA A 296 -35.94 -23.17 1.25
C ALA A 296 -34.46 -23.17 0.87
N ASN A 297 -34.17 -23.59 -0.37
CA ASN A 297 -32.83 -23.65 -0.97
C ASN A 297 -32.12 -22.28 -0.99
N SER A 298 -31.43 -21.94 0.09
CA SER A 298 -30.12 -21.29 0.03
C SER A 298 -29.07 -22.40 0.11
N GLN A 299 -28.21 -22.56 -0.90
CA GLN A 299 -27.03 -23.42 -0.75
C GLN A 299 -26.11 -22.75 0.27
N GLU A 300 -26.10 -23.29 1.49
CA GLU A 300 -25.19 -22.85 2.55
C GLU A 300 -23.74 -23.10 2.11
N PHE A 301 -22.83 -22.20 2.49
CA PHE A 301 -21.44 -22.26 2.08
C PHE A 301 -20.73 -23.45 2.76
N ASP A 302 -20.48 -24.52 2.00
CA ASP A 302 -19.69 -25.66 2.47
C ASP A 302 -18.21 -25.30 2.54
N GLU A 303 -17.79 -24.83 3.72
CA GLU A 303 -16.42 -24.40 4.00
C GLU A 303 -15.40 -25.52 3.79
N GLN A 304 -15.71 -26.75 4.22
CA GLN A 304 -14.76 -27.87 4.14
C GLN A 304 -14.55 -28.31 2.70
N LYS A 305 -15.63 -28.44 1.93
CA LYS A 305 -15.56 -28.71 0.50
C LYS A 305 -14.78 -27.63 -0.24
N TRP A 306 -15.07 -26.35 0.03
CA TRP A 306 -14.35 -25.24 -0.60
C TRP A 306 -12.85 -25.28 -0.29
N ILE A 307 -12.45 -25.50 0.97
CA ILE A 307 -11.02 -25.58 1.35
C ILE A 307 -10.30 -26.69 0.56
N ILE A 308 -10.94 -27.85 0.40
CA ILE A 308 -10.39 -28.98 -0.36
C ILE A 308 -10.28 -28.62 -1.85
N GLU A 309 -11.35 -28.10 -2.45
CA GLU A 309 -11.38 -27.71 -3.87
C GLU A 309 -10.36 -26.61 -4.19
N THR A 310 -10.25 -25.56 -3.37
CA THR A 310 -9.28 -24.48 -3.58
C THR A 310 -7.83 -24.97 -3.38
N ARG A 311 -7.56 -25.86 -2.41
CA ARG A 311 -6.23 -26.50 -2.28
C ARG A 311 -5.89 -27.33 -3.53
N GLU A 312 -6.88 -28.03 -4.11
CA GLU A 312 -6.68 -28.77 -5.35
C GLU A 312 -6.45 -27.84 -6.56
N LYS A 313 -7.21 -26.73 -6.69
CA LYS A 313 -6.96 -25.69 -7.71
C LYS A 313 -5.54 -25.12 -7.59
N ILE A 314 -5.11 -24.72 -6.39
CA ILE A 314 -3.77 -24.16 -6.13
C ILE A 314 -2.67 -25.14 -6.49
N SER A 315 -2.80 -26.42 -6.12
CA SER A 315 -1.76 -27.43 -6.42
C SER A 315 -1.56 -27.70 -7.92
N ARG A 316 -2.59 -27.39 -8.73
CA ARG A 316 -2.59 -27.49 -10.20
C ARG A 316 -2.30 -26.16 -10.92
N SER A 317 -2.22 -25.03 -10.22
CA SER A 317 -2.03 -23.73 -10.85
C SER A 317 -0.61 -23.54 -11.38
N HIS A 318 -0.51 -22.90 -12.54
CA HIS A 318 0.77 -22.41 -13.09
C HIS A 318 1.47 -21.39 -12.17
N TYR A 319 0.72 -20.70 -11.30
CA TYR A 319 1.24 -19.73 -10.34
C TYR A 319 1.58 -20.33 -8.96
N LYS A 320 1.62 -21.67 -8.81
CA LYS A 320 1.96 -22.33 -7.53
C LYS A 320 3.26 -21.78 -6.93
N GLY A 321 4.29 -21.54 -7.75
CA GLY A 321 5.56 -20.95 -7.31
C GLY A 321 5.38 -19.53 -6.76
N ASN A 322 4.74 -18.63 -7.52
CA ASN A 322 4.45 -17.27 -7.07
C ASN A 322 3.63 -17.24 -5.76
N ARG A 323 2.67 -18.17 -5.58
CA ARG A 323 1.94 -18.31 -4.32
C ARG A 323 2.88 -18.72 -3.17
N ILE A 324 3.78 -19.69 -3.36
CA ILE A 324 4.77 -20.06 -2.33
C ILE A 324 5.63 -18.86 -1.92
N ASN A 325 6.11 -18.06 -2.88
CA ASN A 325 6.90 -16.86 -2.61
C ASN A 325 6.09 -15.84 -1.79
N ALA A 326 4.84 -15.58 -2.19
CA ALA A 326 3.93 -14.70 -1.47
C ALA A 326 3.64 -15.20 -0.05
N ARG A 327 3.51 -16.52 0.17
CA ARG A 327 3.32 -17.10 1.52
C ARG A 327 4.50 -16.82 2.45
N LYS A 328 5.72 -16.95 1.94
CA LYS A 328 6.96 -16.65 2.69
C LYS A 328 6.98 -15.17 3.10
N ALA A 329 6.70 -14.27 2.15
CA ALA A 329 6.63 -12.83 2.42
C ALA A 329 5.51 -12.46 3.42
N TRP A 330 4.31 -13.02 3.28
CA TRP A 330 3.20 -12.81 4.21
C TRP A 330 3.48 -13.33 5.62
N THR A 331 4.26 -14.41 5.77
CA THR A 331 4.70 -14.91 7.08
C THR A 331 5.58 -13.87 7.80
N GLU A 332 6.54 -13.29 7.07
CA GLU A 332 7.44 -12.25 7.57
C GLU A 332 6.74 -10.91 7.82
N PHE A 333 5.76 -10.56 6.98
CA PHE A 333 4.89 -9.39 7.15
C PHE A 333 4.04 -9.49 8.42
N ASN A 334 3.36 -10.62 8.61
CA ASN A 334 2.56 -10.90 9.80
C ASN A 334 3.41 -10.94 11.08
N GLY A 335 4.67 -11.41 10.98
CA GLY A 335 5.66 -11.30 12.05
C GLY A 335 5.90 -9.84 12.45
N ARG A 336 6.32 -9.00 11.50
CA ARG A 336 6.65 -7.58 11.75
C ARG A 336 5.47 -6.75 12.27
N THR A 337 4.29 -6.90 11.67
CA THR A 337 3.07 -6.22 12.14
C THR A 337 2.71 -6.61 13.57
N LYS A 338 2.93 -7.88 13.98
CA LYS A 338 2.81 -8.29 15.39
C LYS A 338 3.85 -7.58 16.27
N MET A 339 5.12 -7.53 15.86
CA MET A 339 6.19 -6.90 16.65
C MET A 339 5.93 -5.39 16.87
N MET A 340 5.50 -4.66 15.83
CA MET A 340 5.24 -3.21 15.92
C MET A 340 4.03 -2.84 16.78
N LYS A 341 3.07 -3.75 16.96
CA LYS A 341 1.76 -3.50 17.59
C LYS A 341 1.84 -2.79 18.94
N GLY A 342 2.73 -3.24 19.81
CA GLY A 342 2.90 -2.67 21.16
C GLY A 342 3.47 -1.26 21.17
N LEU A 343 4.21 -0.87 20.13
CA LEU A 343 4.77 0.47 19.98
C LEU A 343 3.71 1.51 19.59
N PHE A 344 2.58 1.06 19.02
CA PHE A 344 1.49 1.92 18.52
C PHE A 344 0.28 1.99 19.47
N ASN A 345 -0.03 0.90 20.18
CA ASN A 345 -1.29 0.74 20.92
C ASN A 345 -1.35 1.45 22.29
N TYR A 346 -0.84 2.69 22.40
CA TYR A 346 -1.05 3.54 23.57
C TYR A 346 -1.24 5.01 23.21
N GLU A 347 -1.97 5.75 24.04
CA GLU A 347 -2.55 7.05 23.67
C GLU A 347 -1.51 8.08 23.21
N THR A 348 -0.39 8.24 23.92
CA THR A 348 0.69 9.16 23.50
C THR A 348 1.26 8.79 22.13
N ALA A 349 1.58 7.51 21.88
CA ALA A 349 2.10 7.10 20.57
C ALA A 349 1.05 7.25 19.48
N PHE A 350 -0.17 6.77 19.71
CA PHE A 350 -1.25 6.82 18.73
C PHE A 350 -1.52 8.26 18.26
N ARG A 351 -1.75 9.20 19.19
CA ARG A 351 -2.03 10.60 18.86
C ARG A 351 -0.85 11.29 18.15
N ARG A 352 0.39 11.08 18.63
CA ARG A 352 1.60 11.64 18.00
C ARG A 352 1.87 11.03 16.62
N TYR A 353 1.57 9.76 16.41
CA TYR A 353 1.64 9.10 15.11
C TYR A 353 0.59 9.65 14.15
N THR A 354 -0.67 9.82 14.58
CA THR A 354 -1.73 10.47 13.79
C THR A 354 -1.25 11.84 13.30
N ARG A 355 -0.67 12.65 14.19
CA ARG A 355 -0.09 13.95 13.86
C ARG A 355 1.00 13.84 12.78
N LYS A 356 1.98 12.95 12.97
CA LYS A 356 3.10 12.77 12.03
C LYS A 356 2.68 12.18 10.68
N CYS A 357 1.64 11.35 10.65
CA CYS A 357 1.06 10.79 9.43
C CYS A 357 0.48 11.90 8.55
N LEU A 358 -0.27 12.84 9.16
CA LEU A 358 -0.83 14.01 8.47
C LEU A 358 0.25 14.99 8.00
N GLU A 359 1.31 15.20 8.80
CA GLU A 359 2.48 15.99 8.38
C GLU A 359 3.20 15.35 7.17
N GLU A 360 3.35 14.02 7.16
CA GLU A 360 3.99 13.30 6.05
C GLU A 360 3.17 13.38 4.76
N PHE A 361 1.83 13.35 4.82
CA PHE A 361 0.99 13.61 3.63
C PHE A 361 1.25 15.00 3.02
N VAL A 362 1.37 16.05 3.84
CA VAL A 362 1.66 17.41 3.35
C VAL A 362 3.07 17.49 2.75
N LYS A 363 4.05 16.89 3.43
CA LYS A 363 5.47 16.83 3.05
C LYS A 363 5.70 16.04 1.76
N ASP A 364 4.98 14.94 1.55
CA ASP A 364 4.99 14.15 0.32
C ASP A 364 4.03 14.71 -0.74
N ASN A 365 3.52 15.93 -0.57
CA ASN A 365 2.64 16.65 -1.48
C ASN A 365 1.38 15.87 -1.92
N VAL A 366 0.74 15.19 -0.97
CA VAL A 366 -0.59 14.57 -1.11
C VAL A 366 -1.67 15.63 -0.87
N GLN A 367 -2.77 15.57 -1.63
CA GLN A 367 -3.88 16.52 -1.54
C GLN A 367 -5.07 15.99 -0.72
N TYR A 368 -5.22 14.67 -0.57
CA TYR A 368 -6.29 14.03 0.21
C TYR A 368 -5.89 12.59 0.56
N ALA A 369 -6.39 12.01 1.65
CA ALA A 369 -6.05 10.62 2.03
C ALA A 369 -7.24 9.82 2.57
N GLU A 370 -7.24 8.50 2.31
CA GLU A 370 -8.18 7.54 2.91
C GLU A 370 -7.41 6.46 3.67
N ILE A 371 -7.52 6.53 5.01
CA ILE A 371 -6.73 5.69 5.92
C ILE A 371 -7.50 4.44 6.34
N ARG A 372 -6.78 3.32 6.51
CA ARG A 372 -7.33 2.02 6.94
C ARG A 372 -6.84 1.66 8.36
N PRO A 373 -7.49 2.14 9.43
CA PRO A 373 -7.29 1.65 10.78
C PRO A 373 -8.05 0.34 11.00
N ASN A 374 -7.40 -0.64 11.64
CA ASN A 374 -7.98 -1.93 11.96
C ASN A 374 -8.73 -1.92 13.29
N PHE A 375 -10.06 -1.75 13.23
CA PHE A 375 -10.96 -1.71 14.38
C PHE A 375 -11.22 -3.12 14.93
N MET A 376 -10.43 -3.53 15.93
CA MET A 376 -10.62 -4.79 16.64
C MET A 376 -10.14 -4.75 18.10
N GLN A 377 -10.73 -5.57 18.96
CA GLN A 377 -10.44 -5.62 20.41
C GLN A 377 -8.95 -5.79 20.76
N THR A 378 -8.17 -6.47 19.91
CA THR A 378 -6.73 -6.65 20.17
C THR A 378 -5.88 -5.44 19.74
N ASN A 379 -6.43 -4.51 18.95
CA ASN A 379 -5.79 -3.25 18.54
C ASN A 379 -6.21 -2.05 19.38
N GLN A 380 -7.10 -2.24 20.36
CA GLN A 380 -7.53 -1.19 21.27
C GLN A 380 -6.35 -0.51 21.96
N ILE A 381 -6.38 0.82 21.96
CA ILE A 381 -5.37 1.69 22.55
C ILE A 381 -5.45 1.59 24.08
N LEU A 382 -4.30 1.50 24.75
CA LEU A 382 -4.22 1.68 26.19
C LEU A 382 -4.04 3.17 26.53
N ASN A 383 -4.63 3.63 27.63
CA ASN A 383 -4.13 4.89 28.21
C ASN A 383 -2.67 4.72 28.65
N ASP A 384 -1.93 5.82 28.80
CA ASP A 384 -0.48 5.78 29.08
C ASP A 384 -0.11 5.11 30.43
N ARG A 385 -1.11 4.83 31.30
CA ARG A 385 -0.96 4.07 32.56
C ARG A 385 -1.22 2.57 32.41
N ALA A 386 -1.69 2.11 31.25
CA ALA A 386 -2.13 0.75 30.96
C ALA A 386 -3.17 0.18 31.96
N ASP A 387 -3.98 1.05 32.57
CA ASP A 387 -5.10 0.62 33.44
C ASP A 387 -6.42 0.50 32.68
N THR A 388 -6.61 1.29 31.62
CA THR A 388 -7.85 1.44 30.87
C THR A 388 -7.61 1.23 29.37
N LYS A 389 -8.52 0.49 28.72
CA LYS A 389 -8.57 0.36 27.25
C LYS A 389 -9.55 1.36 26.67
N ILE A 390 -9.13 2.04 25.61
CA ILE A 390 -9.95 2.86 24.74
C ILE A 390 -10.53 1.93 23.67
N ASP A 391 -11.84 1.96 23.47
CA ASP A 391 -12.52 1.11 22.49
C ASP A 391 -12.36 1.63 21.04
N ASN A 392 -13.06 1.01 20.10
CA ASN A 392 -13.01 1.40 18.69
C ASN A 392 -13.60 2.80 18.45
N PHE A 393 -14.61 3.22 19.23
CA PHE A 393 -15.18 4.56 19.13
C PHE A 393 -14.23 5.61 19.69
N GLY A 394 -13.64 5.37 20.87
CA GLY A 394 -12.62 6.26 21.43
C GLY A 394 -11.35 6.31 20.56
N THR A 395 -11.00 5.22 19.88
CA THR A 395 -9.94 5.20 18.86
C THR A 395 -10.26 6.14 17.70
N MET A 396 -11.50 6.15 17.22
CA MET A 396 -11.96 7.08 16.18
C MET A 396 -12.02 8.53 16.68
N ASP A 397 -12.50 8.78 17.91
CA ASP A 397 -12.43 10.10 18.55
C ASP A 397 -10.96 10.60 18.61
N CYS A 398 -9.99 9.76 18.98
CA CYS A 398 -8.55 10.10 18.95
C CYS A 398 -8.04 10.48 17.55
N ILE A 399 -8.48 9.79 16.49
CA ILE A 399 -8.13 10.13 15.10
C ILE A 399 -8.72 11.48 14.72
N ILE A 400 -10.02 11.68 14.95
CA ILE A 400 -10.76 12.90 14.57
C ILE A 400 -10.21 14.09 15.34
N GLU A 401 -10.01 14.00 16.65
CA GLU A 401 -9.46 15.10 17.45
C GLU A 401 -8.07 15.54 16.97
N GLU A 402 -7.18 14.61 16.63
CA GLU A 402 -5.85 14.97 16.11
C GLU A 402 -5.91 15.49 14.67
N TYR A 403 -6.81 14.97 13.85
CA TYR A 403 -7.07 15.50 12.51
C TYR A 403 -7.67 16.90 12.56
N GLU A 404 -8.71 17.16 13.35
CA GLU A 404 -9.34 18.48 13.47
C GLU A 404 -8.40 19.51 14.08
N LYS A 405 -7.61 19.13 15.09
CA LYS A 405 -6.48 19.93 15.54
C LYS A 405 -5.56 20.21 14.35
N PHE A 406 -5.05 19.20 13.64
CA PHE A 406 -4.15 19.39 12.49
C PHE A 406 -4.74 20.28 11.39
N MET A 407 -6.01 20.11 11.03
CA MET A 407 -6.68 20.90 9.99
C MET A 407 -6.91 22.35 10.40
N LYS A 408 -7.28 22.60 11.66
CA LYS A 408 -7.23 23.96 12.22
C LYS A 408 -5.80 24.50 12.23
N HIS A 409 -4.79 23.62 12.40
CA HIS A 409 -3.41 24.04 12.50
C HIS A 409 -2.74 24.37 11.15
N ILE A 410 -3.06 23.71 10.02
CA ILE A 410 -2.35 23.96 8.74
C ILE A 410 -2.64 25.31 8.05
N GLY A 411 -3.18 26.30 8.76
CA GLY A 411 -3.23 27.70 8.35
C GLY A 411 -2.45 28.64 9.27
N ASP A 412 -1.13 28.81 8.97
CA ASP A 412 -0.13 29.84 9.39
C ASP A 412 0.81 29.57 10.62
N MET A 413 1.97 28.89 10.52
CA MET A 413 2.84 28.52 11.68
C MET A 413 3.81 29.61 12.25
N GLY A 414 4.05 29.64 13.58
CA GLY A 414 4.99 30.52 14.32
C GLY A 414 5.91 29.86 15.39
N GLU A 415 6.84 30.64 15.96
CA GLU A 415 8.10 30.16 16.58
C GLU A 415 8.00 29.33 17.88
N ASP A 416 6.89 29.39 18.62
CA ASP A 416 6.61 28.50 19.75
C ASP A 416 5.98 27.15 19.33
N GLY A 417 5.93 26.91 18.01
CA GLY A 417 5.14 25.85 17.39
C GLY A 417 3.65 26.19 17.30
N LYS A 418 3.27 27.49 17.42
CA LYS A 418 1.93 28.12 17.40
C LYS A 418 1.46 28.70 16.07
N ILE A 419 0.28 28.29 15.63
CA ILE A 419 -0.39 28.75 14.44
C ILE A 419 -1.05 30.14 14.67
N ILE A 420 -1.03 30.96 13.63
CA ILE A 420 -1.29 32.41 13.60
C ILE A 420 -2.11 32.79 12.35
N GLU A 421 -3.39 32.43 12.34
CA GLU A 421 -4.41 32.83 11.34
C GLU A 421 -4.38 34.34 10.93
N ASN A 422 -5.01 34.86 9.85
CA ASN A 422 -5.66 34.41 8.59
C ASN A 422 -6.50 35.64 8.07
N PRO A 423 -7.12 35.63 6.86
CA PRO A 423 -8.59 35.82 6.88
C PRO A 423 -9.45 35.03 5.86
N GLN A 424 -8.91 34.33 4.85
CA GLN A 424 -9.69 33.55 3.85
C GLN A 424 -9.01 32.22 3.39
N HIS A 425 -8.19 31.61 4.24
CA HIS A 425 -7.30 30.48 3.89
C HIS A 425 -7.93 29.31 3.11
N ARG A 426 -7.14 28.78 2.16
CA ARG A 426 -7.33 27.46 1.56
C ARG A 426 -6.33 26.48 2.18
N PRO A 427 -6.75 25.28 2.61
CA PRO A 427 -5.84 24.37 3.30
C PRO A 427 -4.85 23.70 2.33
N THR A 428 -3.63 23.44 2.80
CA THR A 428 -2.60 22.76 2.00
C THR A 428 -2.84 21.25 1.82
N PHE A 429 -3.85 20.71 2.51
CA PHE A 429 -4.34 19.35 2.43
C PHE A 429 -5.87 19.43 2.44
N SER A 430 -6.55 18.81 1.48
CA SER A 430 -8.00 18.96 1.31
C SER A 430 -8.81 18.16 2.33
N GLY A 431 -8.18 17.17 2.97
CA GLY A 431 -8.70 16.46 4.12
C GLY A 431 -8.34 14.98 4.15
N MET A 432 -8.92 14.27 5.10
CA MET A 432 -8.76 12.83 5.27
C MET A 432 -10.10 12.18 5.62
N LYS A 433 -10.32 10.94 5.16
CA LYS A 433 -11.41 10.08 5.65
C LYS A 433 -10.88 8.71 6.09
N VAL A 434 -11.70 7.97 6.80
CA VAL A 434 -11.41 6.67 7.42
C VAL A 434 -12.23 5.58 6.74
N ILE A 435 -11.56 4.53 6.30
CA ILE A 435 -12.19 3.29 5.84
C ILE A 435 -12.21 2.34 7.03
N TYR A 436 -13.39 1.86 7.42
CA TYR A 436 -13.50 0.89 8.52
C TYR A 436 -12.93 -0.45 8.04
N CYS A 437 -11.86 -0.93 8.67
CA CYS A 437 -11.26 -2.21 8.34
C CYS A 437 -11.47 -3.28 9.40
N THR A 438 -11.70 -4.52 8.96
CA THR A 438 -11.71 -5.71 9.81
C THR A 438 -10.96 -6.87 9.14
N PRO A 439 -10.24 -7.73 9.90
CA PRO A 439 -9.49 -8.84 9.32
C PRO A 439 -10.39 -9.93 8.70
N ARG A 440 -10.02 -10.42 7.51
CA ARG A 440 -10.70 -11.56 6.85
C ARG A 440 -10.53 -12.92 7.55
N SER A 441 -9.71 -12.98 8.60
CA SER A 441 -9.56 -14.15 9.46
C SER A 441 -10.66 -14.29 10.53
N PHE A 442 -11.55 -13.31 10.64
CA PHE A 442 -12.66 -13.31 11.60
C PHE A 442 -13.81 -14.25 11.17
N THR A 443 -14.65 -14.66 12.12
CA THR A 443 -15.87 -15.44 11.82
C THR A 443 -16.95 -14.54 11.22
N ARG A 444 -17.98 -15.15 10.59
CA ARG A 444 -19.11 -14.42 10.01
C ARG A 444 -19.83 -13.54 11.04
N GLU A 445 -19.97 -13.99 12.29
CA GLU A 445 -20.57 -13.22 13.38
C GLU A 445 -19.71 -12.03 13.80
N ALA A 446 -18.39 -12.17 13.76
CA ALA A 446 -17.46 -11.09 14.08
C ALA A 446 -17.41 -10.04 12.96
N VAL A 447 -17.41 -10.46 11.68
CA VAL A 447 -17.56 -9.55 10.53
C VAL A 447 -18.93 -8.87 10.54
N LYS A 448 -20.02 -9.57 10.86
CA LYS A 448 -21.34 -8.96 11.03
C LYS A 448 -21.32 -7.87 12.11
N LYS A 449 -20.71 -8.12 13.27
CA LYS A 449 -20.57 -7.10 14.34
C LYS A 449 -19.76 -5.89 13.89
N ALA A 450 -18.69 -6.10 13.12
CA ALA A 450 -17.88 -5.02 12.54
C ALA A 450 -18.66 -4.19 11.50
N LEU A 451 -19.50 -4.83 10.68
CA LEU A 451 -20.41 -4.17 9.74
C LEU A 451 -21.49 -3.36 10.47
N ASP A 452 -22.07 -3.91 11.54
CA ASP A 452 -23.02 -3.19 12.40
C ASP A 452 -22.36 -1.98 13.10
N GLU A 453 -21.13 -2.13 13.61
CA GLU A 453 -20.36 -1.04 14.24
C GLU A 453 -20.00 0.06 13.23
N CYS A 454 -19.60 -0.30 12.01
CA CYS A 454 -19.33 0.64 10.92
C CYS A 454 -20.54 1.54 10.59
N ILE A 455 -21.76 0.98 10.61
CA ILE A 455 -23.00 1.76 10.42
C ILE A 455 -23.20 2.77 11.56
N GLU A 456 -23.00 2.37 12.82
CA GLU A 456 -23.14 3.28 13.96
C GLU A 456 -22.03 4.35 13.99
N MET A 457 -20.80 4.01 13.55
CA MET A 457 -19.74 4.99 13.31
C MET A 457 -20.11 5.98 12.20
N LYS A 458 -20.66 5.53 11.06
CA LYS A 458 -21.12 6.42 9.98
C LYS A 458 -22.21 7.38 10.43
N LYS A 459 -23.10 6.96 11.34
CA LYS A 459 -24.12 7.86 11.93
C LYS A 459 -23.52 8.90 12.86
N LYS A 460 -22.54 8.52 13.69
CA LYS A 460 -21.87 9.45 14.61
C LYS A 460 -20.95 10.43 13.87
N TRP A 461 -20.31 9.97 12.79
CA TRP A 461 -19.30 10.72 12.04
C TRP A 461 -19.49 10.58 10.51
N PRO A 462 -20.58 11.16 9.96
CA PRO A 462 -20.97 10.95 8.55
C PRO A 462 -19.93 11.45 7.55
N ASP A 463 -19.22 12.53 7.87
CA ASP A 463 -18.21 13.14 7.02
C ASP A 463 -16.86 12.40 7.03
N TYR A 464 -16.62 11.56 8.05
CA TYR A 464 -15.34 10.88 8.27
C TYR A 464 -15.30 9.43 7.80
N ILE A 465 -16.40 8.66 7.88
CA ILE A 465 -16.40 7.26 7.42
C ILE A 465 -16.61 7.20 5.90
N ALA A 466 -15.58 6.77 5.16
CA ALA A 466 -15.53 6.67 3.70
C ALA A 466 -16.06 5.35 3.12
N GLY A 467 -16.08 4.27 3.90
CA GLY A 467 -16.42 2.93 3.41
C GLY A 467 -16.04 1.81 4.38
N PHE A 468 -16.20 0.57 3.92
CA PHE A 468 -15.80 -0.66 4.63
C PHE A 468 -14.85 -1.52 3.79
N ASP A 469 -13.88 -2.17 4.43
CA ASP A 469 -12.90 -3.06 3.80
C ASP A 469 -12.55 -4.28 4.69
N LEU A 470 -12.15 -5.38 4.06
CA LEU A 470 -11.83 -6.66 4.66
C LEU A 470 -10.37 -7.07 4.35
N VAL A 471 -9.48 -6.82 5.31
CA VAL A 471 -8.02 -6.81 5.12
C VAL A 471 -7.33 -8.10 5.58
N GLY A 472 -6.07 -8.27 5.15
CA GLY A 472 -5.20 -9.40 5.48
C GLY A 472 -5.06 -10.40 4.33
N GLU A 473 -4.07 -11.29 4.45
CA GLU A 473 -3.59 -12.23 3.44
C GLU A 473 -4.72 -12.92 2.64
N GLU A 474 -4.75 -12.73 1.32
CA GLU A 474 -5.79 -13.27 0.45
C GLU A 474 -5.50 -14.69 -0.09
N ALA A 475 -4.23 -15.11 -0.06
CA ALA A 475 -3.67 -16.03 -1.06
C ALA A 475 -3.79 -17.54 -0.77
N PHE A 476 -4.52 -17.98 0.26
CA PHE A 476 -4.63 -19.40 0.65
C PHE A 476 -6.02 -19.76 1.17
N ALA A 477 -6.36 -21.05 1.14
CA ALA A 477 -7.66 -21.58 1.60
C ALA A 477 -8.04 -21.22 3.06
N LYS A 478 -7.12 -20.69 3.87
CA LYS A 478 -7.42 -19.74 4.95
C LYS A 478 -6.36 -18.61 4.94
N PRO A 479 -6.72 -17.36 5.30
CA PRO A 479 -8.02 -16.91 5.81
C PRO A 479 -9.09 -16.76 4.70
N TYR A 480 -10.29 -16.28 5.04
CA TYR A 480 -11.48 -16.49 4.21
C TYR A 480 -11.60 -15.53 3.02
N PRO A 481 -12.17 -15.98 1.88
CA PRO A 481 -12.49 -15.16 0.72
C PRO A 481 -13.74 -14.31 0.95
N LEU A 482 -13.97 -13.30 0.12
CA LEU A 482 -15.14 -12.42 0.18
C LEU A 482 -16.46 -13.21 0.11
N ARG A 483 -16.51 -14.27 -0.70
CA ARG A 483 -17.70 -15.13 -0.86
C ARG A 483 -18.13 -15.86 0.41
N TYR A 484 -17.25 -16.03 1.39
CA TYR A 484 -17.59 -16.61 2.70
C TYR A 484 -18.50 -15.68 3.54
N PHE A 485 -18.44 -14.37 3.29
CA PHE A 485 -19.18 -13.33 4.00
C PHE A 485 -20.27 -12.68 3.13
N GLU A 486 -20.64 -13.29 2.00
CA GLU A 486 -21.49 -12.66 1.00
C GLU A 486 -22.87 -12.27 1.58
N GLU A 487 -23.47 -13.14 2.39
CA GLU A 487 -24.74 -12.90 3.06
C GLU A 487 -24.67 -11.71 4.04
N GLU A 488 -23.56 -11.57 4.78
CA GLU A 488 -23.32 -10.44 5.67
C GLU A 488 -23.20 -9.13 4.87
N PHE A 489 -22.46 -9.16 3.77
CA PHE A 489 -22.26 -7.99 2.90
C PHE A 489 -23.56 -7.57 2.17
N GLN A 490 -24.36 -8.53 1.70
CA GLN A 490 -25.67 -8.25 1.10
C GLN A 490 -26.64 -7.63 2.13
N LYS A 491 -26.70 -8.17 3.36
CA LYS A 491 -27.50 -7.60 4.46
C LYS A 491 -27.04 -6.20 4.83
N PHE A 492 -25.73 -5.97 4.91
CA PHE A 492 -25.15 -4.66 5.17
C PHE A 492 -25.57 -3.64 4.11
N ARG A 493 -25.42 -3.93 2.81
CA ARG A 493 -25.89 -3.01 1.76
C ARG A 493 -27.38 -2.72 1.85
N ALA A 494 -28.21 -3.73 2.08
CA ALA A 494 -29.65 -3.55 2.25
C ALA A 494 -30.00 -2.65 3.45
N ARG A 495 -29.23 -2.74 4.54
CA ARG A 495 -29.36 -1.88 5.72
C ARG A 495 -28.88 -0.44 5.42
N CYS A 496 -27.74 -0.27 4.76
CA CYS A 496 -27.23 1.04 4.34
C CYS A 496 -28.20 1.77 3.41
N GLU A 497 -28.79 1.09 2.42
CA GLU A 497 -29.82 1.65 1.54
C GLU A 497 -31.07 2.08 2.32
N ALA A 498 -31.59 1.19 3.19
CA ALA A 498 -32.78 1.47 4.00
C ALA A 498 -32.57 2.66 4.98
N GLU A 499 -31.37 2.79 5.53
CA GLU A 499 -30.99 3.88 6.44
C GLU A 499 -30.41 5.12 5.71
N LYS A 500 -30.31 5.09 4.37
CA LYS A 500 -29.74 6.13 3.48
C LYS A 500 -28.30 6.53 3.82
N LEU A 501 -27.48 5.55 4.15
CA LEU A 501 -26.06 5.71 4.48
C LEU A 501 -25.19 5.32 3.28
N ASP A 502 -24.42 6.26 2.75
CA ASP A 502 -23.39 5.98 1.74
C ASP A 502 -22.16 5.37 2.44
N ILE A 503 -22.07 4.04 2.42
CA ILE A 503 -20.91 3.26 2.90
C ILE A 503 -20.54 2.24 1.81
N PRO A 504 -19.71 2.62 0.82
CA PRO A 504 -19.26 1.70 -0.22
C PRO A 504 -18.29 0.65 0.32
N PHE A 505 -18.20 -0.48 -0.38
CA PHE A 505 -17.09 -1.41 -0.21
C PHE A 505 -15.86 -0.96 -0.99
N LEU A 506 -14.70 -1.14 -0.39
CA LEU A 506 -13.38 -0.73 -0.88
C LEU A 506 -12.37 -1.89 -0.71
N PHE A 507 -12.81 -3.09 -1.10
CA PHE A 507 -12.18 -4.37 -0.72
C PHE A 507 -10.75 -4.55 -1.22
N HIS A 508 -9.83 -4.94 -0.33
CA HIS A 508 -8.63 -5.71 -0.70
C HIS A 508 -9.06 -6.97 -1.48
N CYS A 509 -8.64 -7.06 -2.73
CA CYS A 509 -9.15 -8.10 -3.62
C CYS A 509 -8.25 -8.33 -4.84
N GLY A 510 -7.93 -9.60 -5.10
CA GLY A 510 -6.98 -10.01 -6.13
C GLY A 510 -5.53 -9.66 -5.80
N GLU A 511 -5.15 -9.52 -4.52
CA GLU A 511 -3.75 -9.41 -4.06
C GLU A 511 -3.05 -10.78 -4.08
N THR A 512 -3.09 -11.42 -5.23
CA THR A 512 -2.63 -12.78 -5.46
C THR A 512 -2.04 -12.89 -6.87
N PRO A 513 -1.23 -13.92 -7.17
CA PRO A 513 -0.77 -14.15 -8.55
C PRO A 513 -1.91 -14.53 -9.51
N ASP A 514 -2.94 -15.20 -8.98
CA ASP A 514 -4.16 -15.62 -9.66
C ASP A 514 -5.35 -15.61 -8.67
N ASP A 515 -6.57 -15.40 -9.15
CA ASP A 515 -7.80 -15.40 -8.34
C ASP A 515 -8.56 -16.72 -8.52
N LEU A 516 -8.18 -17.74 -7.75
CA LEU A 516 -8.80 -19.10 -7.75
C LEU A 516 -9.96 -19.21 -6.76
N GLU A 517 -10.05 -18.22 -5.88
CA GLU A 517 -11.01 -18.01 -4.81
C GLU A 517 -12.24 -17.20 -5.25
N ASP A 518 -12.18 -16.62 -6.46
CA ASP A 518 -13.20 -15.84 -7.14
C ASP A 518 -13.60 -14.55 -6.39
N ASN A 519 -12.62 -13.93 -5.71
CA ASN A 519 -12.80 -12.70 -4.96
C ASN A 519 -13.11 -11.52 -5.88
N LEU A 520 -12.47 -11.41 -7.06
CA LEU A 520 -12.69 -10.28 -7.98
C LEU A 520 -14.12 -10.30 -8.54
N GLU A 521 -14.62 -11.47 -8.90
CA GLU A 521 -16.01 -11.64 -9.32
C GLU A 521 -16.98 -11.37 -8.16
N THR A 522 -16.64 -11.80 -6.94
CA THR A 522 -17.43 -11.48 -5.74
C THR A 522 -17.47 -9.97 -5.48
N ALA A 523 -16.34 -9.26 -5.52
CA ALA A 523 -16.27 -7.82 -5.30
C ALA A 523 -17.05 -7.03 -6.37
N LEU A 524 -17.02 -7.48 -7.63
CA LEU A 524 -17.83 -6.95 -8.73
C LEU A 524 -19.34 -7.13 -8.48
N ASN A 525 -19.76 -8.34 -8.06
CA ASN A 525 -21.15 -8.65 -7.73
C ASN A 525 -21.63 -7.93 -6.46
N LEU A 526 -20.70 -7.61 -5.55
CA LEU A 526 -20.97 -6.81 -4.35
C LEU A 526 -20.96 -5.29 -4.62
N ASN A 527 -20.78 -4.85 -5.88
CA ASN A 527 -20.66 -3.45 -6.28
C ASN A 527 -19.60 -2.68 -5.48
N SER A 528 -18.41 -3.27 -5.31
CA SER A 528 -17.27 -2.57 -4.70
C SER A 528 -16.94 -1.32 -5.52
N LYS A 529 -16.81 -0.15 -4.86
CA LYS A 529 -16.55 1.13 -5.53
C LYS A 529 -15.12 1.18 -6.07
N ARG A 530 -14.18 0.58 -5.31
CA ARG A 530 -12.78 0.39 -5.69
C ARG A 530 -12.31 -1.01 -5.31
N ILE A 531 -11.17 -1.41 -5.88
CA ILE A 531 -10.51 -2.70 -5.65
C ILE A 531 -9.10 -2.43 -5.13
N GLY A 532 -8.81 -2.82 -3.90
CA GLY A 532 -7.47 -2.78 -3.33
C GLY A 532 -6.56 -3.83 -3.98
N HIS A 533 -5.40 -3.39 -4.47
CA HIS A 533 -4.41 -4.15 -5.25
C HIS A 533 -4.87 -4.55 -6.64
N GLY A 534 -5.88 -5.42 -6.77
CA GLY A 534 -6.37 -5.92 -8.06
C GLY A 534 -5.31 -6.61 -8.93
N TYR A 535 -4.23 -7.13 -8.33
CA TYR A 535 -3.05 -7.63 -9.03
C TYR A 535 -3.36 -8.77 -10.01
N ALA A 536 -4.26 -9.69 -9.62
CA ALA A 536 -4.73 -10.80 -10.45
C ALA A 536 -5.76 -10.41 -11.53
N LEU A 537 -6.29 -9.18 -11.53
CA LEU A 537 -7.40 -8.78 -12.40
C LEU A 537 -7.12 -8.89 -13.92
N PRO A 538 -5.88 -8.66 -14.44
CA PRO A 538 -5.57 -8.92 -15.86
C PRO A 538 -5.81 -10.37 -16.29
N GLU A 539 -5.69 -11.34 -15.38
CA GLU A 539 -5.92 -12.76 -15.67
C GLU A 539 -7.43 -13.12 -15.69
N LYS A 540 -8.30 -12.19 -15.28
CA LYS A 540 -9.78 -12.31 -15.29
C LYS A 540 -10.40 -11.28 -16.26
N LEU A 541 -9.98 -11.28 -17.53
CA LEU A 541 -10.39 -10.29 -18.55
C LEU A 541 -11.91 -10.03 -18.68
N GLY A 542 -12.77 -11.01 -18.37
CA GLY A 542 -14.22 -10.80 -18.32
C GLY A 542 -14.63 -9.85 -17.18
N VAL A 543 -14.19 -10.17 -15.96
CA VAL A 543 -14.40 -9.35 -14.75
C VAL A 543 -13.78 -7.96 -14.93
N LEU A 544 -12.57 -7.87 -15.48
CA LEU A 544 -11.89 -6.60 -15.78
C LEU A 544 -12.76 -5.72 -16.69
N LYS A 545 -13.29 -6.25 -17.79
CA LYS A 545 -14.10 -5.49 -18.75
C LYS A 545 -15.41 -4.99 -18.15
N GLU A 546 -15.99 -5.71 -17.20
CA GLU A 546 -17.18 -5.26 -16.47
C GLU A 546 -16.86 -4.26 -15.36
N MET A 547 -15.77 -4.45 -14.60
CA MET A 547 -15.28 -3.44 -13.66
C MET A 547 -14.99 -2.11 -14.36
N ARG A 548 -14.37 -2.16 -15.55
CA ARG A 548 -14.14 -1.00 -16.41
C ARG A 548 -15.43 -0.31 -16.84
N SER A 549 -16.44 -1.08 -17.30
CA SER A 549 -17.71 -0.48 -17.75
C SER A 549 -18.53 0.12 -16.61
N LYS A 550 -18.34 -0.36 -15.38
CA LYS A 550 -18.85 0.22 -14.13
C LYS A 550 -17.99 1.37 -13.58
N ASN A 551 -16.91 1.76 -14.26
CA ASN A 551 -15.97 2.81 -13.82
C ASN A 551 -15.33 2.52 -12.44
N ILE A 552 -15.06 1.25 -12.12
CA ILE A 552 -14.38 0.84 -10.88
C ILE A 552 -12.88 1.12 -11.01
N CYS A 553 -12.28 1.70 -9.97
CA CYS A 553 -10.85 1.99 -9.90
C CYS A 553 -10.09 0.92 -9.09
N VAL A 554 -8.88 0.59 -9.55
CA VAL A 554 -7.94 -0.29 -8.85
C VAL A 554 -6.91 0.55 -8.10
N GLU A 555 -6.76 0.29 -6.80
CA GLU A 555 -5.74 0.92 -5.95
C GLU A 555 -4.46 0.09 -6.03
N THR A 556 -3.55 0.45 -6.94
CA THR A 556 -2.32 -0.30 -7.22
C THR A 556 -1.21 0.08 -6.24
N CYS A 557 -0.56 -0.92 -5.62
CA CYS A 557 0.46 -0.71 -4.59
C CYS A 557 1.80 -1.41 -4.95
N PRO A 558 2.57 -0.88 -5.92
CA PRO A 558 3.62 -1.65 -6.58
C PRO A 558 4.78 -2.09 -5.68
N ILE A 559 5.21 -1.24 -4.73
CA ILE A 559 6.27 -1.62 -3.78
C ILE A 559 5.78 -2.76 -2.89
N SER A 560 4.53 -2.71 -2.43
CA SER A 560 3.93 -3.79 -1.63
C SER A 560 3.88 -5.08 -2.43
N ASN A 561 3.36 -5.05 -3.66
CA ASN A 561 3.27 -6.24 -4.50
C ASN A 561 4.64 -6.82 -4.88
N MET A 562 5.70 -5.99 -4.98
CA MET A 562 7.08 -6.47 -5.14
C MET A 562 7.64 -7.10 -3.86
N VAL A 563 7.51 -6.46 -2.69
CA VAL A 563 8.04 -6.99 -1.41
C VAL A 563 7.27 -8.23 -0.96
N LEU A 564 5.97 -8.30 -1.24
CA LEU A 564 5.10 -9.45 -0.97
C LEU A 564 5.18 -10.56 -2.03
N GLY A 565 6.21 -10.54 -2.89
CA GLY A 565 6.57 -11.68 -3.75
C GLY A 565 5.67 -11.91 -4.98
N LEU A 566 4.77 -10.97 -5.30
CA LEU A 566 3.89 -11.07 -6.48
C LEU A 566 4.60 -10.66 -7.77
N ALA A 567 5.43 -9.62 -7.70
CA ALA A 567 6.28 -9.12 -8.79
C ALA A 567 7.76 -9.23 -8.40
N LYS A 568 8.62 -9.73 -9.30
CA LYS A 568 10.07 -9.75 -9.06
C LYS A 568 10.74 -8.42 -9.44
N ARG A 569 10.16 -7.72 -10.41
CA ARG A 569 10.65 -6.48 -10.99
C ARG A 569 9.49 -5.55 -11.30
N MET A 570 9.76 -4.26 -11.39
CA MET A 570 8.71 -3.29 -11.67
C MET A 570 8.26 -3.33 -13.13
N ASP A 571 9.15 -3.65 -14.08
CA ASP A 571 8.81 -3.82 -15.51
C ASP A 571 7.91 -5.04 -15.82
N GLU A 572 7.77 -5.96 -14.86
CA GLU A 572 6.87 -7.12 -14.94
C GLU A 572 5.50 -6.87 -14.26
N HIS A 573 5.30 -5.69 -13.64
CA HIS A 573 4.17 -5.44 -12.75
C HIS A 573 2.80 -5.44 -13.47
N SER A 574 1.82 -6.12 -12.87
CA SER A 574 0.49 -6.35 -13.45
C SER A 574 -0.28 -5.07 -13.82
N MET A 575 0.02 -3.95 -13.16
CA MET A 575 -0.63 -2.67 -13.40
C MET A 575 -0.49 -2.14 -14.82
N TYR A 576 0.59 -2.47 -15.55
CA TYR A 576 0.73 -2.01 -16.92
C TYR A 576 -0.32 -2.65 -17.83
N LYS A 577 -0.63 -3.94 -17.62
CA LYS A 577 -1.77 -4.61 -18.28
C LYS A 577 -3.12 -3.96 -17.94
N LEU A 578 -3.31 -3.51 -16.68
CA LEU A 578 -4.50 -2.77 -16.27
C LEU A 578 -4.65 -1.44 -17.05
N LEU A 579 -3.55 -0.69 -17.15
CA LEU A 579 -3.51 0.58 -17.88
C LEU A 579 -3.67 0.39 -19.41
N GLU A 580 -3.13 -0.70 -19.98
CA GLU A 580 -3.33 -1.10 -21.39
C GLU A 580 -4.80 -1.40 -21.69
N GLU A 581 -5.47 -2.15 -20.80
CA GLU A 581 -6.92 -2.41 -20.84
C GLU A 581 -7.76 -1.20 -20.37
N LYS A 582 -7.17 -0.03 -20.13
CA LYS A 582 -7.87 1.22 -19.77
C LYS A 582 -8.65 1.13 -18.45
N MET A 583 -8.17 0.34 -17.49
CA MET A 583 -8.63 0.42 -16.10
C MET A 583 -8.11 1.70 -15.45
N HIS A 584 -8.98 2.39 -14.71
CA HIS A 584 -8.58 3.51 -13.88
C HIS A 584 -7.77 3.00 -12.69
N CYS A 585 -6.54 3.50 -12.51
CA CYS A 585 -5.66 3.09 -11.43
C CYS A 585 -5.31 4.28 -10.52
N ALA A 586 -5.27 4.06 -9.21
CA ALA A 586 -4.79 5.00 -8.22
C ALA A 586 -3.55 4.40 -7.54
N VAL A 587 -2.39 5.04 -7.69
CA VAL A 587 -1.14 4.58 -7.07
C VAL A 587 -1.20 4.85 -5.55
N SER A 588 -0.68 3.92 -4.75
CA SER A 588 -0.67 4.04 -3.29
C SER A 588 0.45 3.21 -2.65
N SER A 589 0.93 3.62 -1.47
CA SER A 589 2.09 2.99 -0.80
C SER A 589 1.77 1.88 0.21
N ASP A 590 0.49 1.62 0.51
CA ASP A 590 0.02 0.51 1.34
C ASP A 590 0.61 0.44 2.77
N ASN A 591 1.78 -0.19 2.92
CA ASN A 591 2.47 -0.48 4.19
C ASN A 591 3.90 0.11 4.21
N GLY A 592 4.08 1.34 3.74
CA GLY A 592 5.38 2.00 3.57
C GLY A 592 6.34 1.97 4.77
N THR A 593 5.84 1.84 6.00
CA THR A 593 6.66 1.58 7.21
C THR A 593 7.55 0.36 7.07
N LEU A 594 6.98 -0.76 6.63
CA LEU A 594 7.66 -2.06 6.55
C LEU A 594 8.67 -2.09 5.40
N PHE A 595 8.41 -1.34 4.34
CA PHE A 595 9.23 -1.30 3.13
C PHE A 595 10.30 -0.20 3.17
N LYS A 596 10.15 0.78 4.08
CA LYS A 596 10.85 2.08 4.10
C LYS A 596 10.58 2.90 2.84
N SER A 597 9.29 3.08 2.50
CA SER A 597 8.82 3.85 1.34
C SER A 597 7.77 4.91 1.72
N THR A 598 7.50 5.81 0.78
CA THR A 598 6.44 6.83 0.78
C THR A 598 5.71 6.79 -0.56
N LEU A 599 4.62 7.54 -0.73
CA LEU A 599 3.88 7.56 -1.99
C LEU A 599 4.72 8.05 -3.18
N SER A 600 5.69 8.94 -2.95
CA SER A 600 6.67 9.33 -3.98
C SER A 600 7.53 8.19 -4.49
N HIS A 601 7.81 7.16 -3.67
CA HIS A 601 8.55 5.99 -4.10
C HIS A 601 7.70 5.12 -5.05
N ASP A 602 6.43 4.87 -4.73
CA ASP A 602 5.53 4.14 -5.63
C ASP A 602 5.30 4.92 -6.95
N PHE A 603 5.12 6.25 -6.90
CA PHE A 603 5.03 7.05 -8.13
C PHE A 603 6.32 7.02 -8.98
N TYR A 604 7.49 6.96 -8.33
CA TYR A 604 8.77 6.77 -9.01
C TYR A 604 8.82 5.41 -9.71
N GLU A 605 8.51 4.31 -9.00
CA GLU A 605 8.51 2.95 -9.53
C GLU A 605 7.62 2.81 -10.77
N VAL A 606 6.42 3.38 -10.73
CA VAL A 606 5.47 3.38 -11.87
C VAL A 606 6.05 4.03 -13.11
N MET A 607 6.84 5.10 -12.97
CA MET A 607 7.54 5.71 -14.10
C MET A 607 8.76 4.88 -14.51
N ALA A 608 9.64 4.54 -13.56
CA ALA A 608 10.90 3.84 -13.81
C ALA A 608 10.70 2.48 -14.50
N GLY A 609 9.65 1.73 -14.11
CA GLY A 609 9.31 0.42 -14.63
C GLY A 609 8.85 0.36 -16.09
N ASN A 610 8.40 1.46 -16.70
CA ASN A 610 7.92 1.44 -18.09
C ASN A 610 8.25 2.74 -18.84
N GLU A 611 8.95 2.63 -19.97
CA GLU A 611 9.37 3.77 -20.81
C GLU A 611 8.19 4.54 -21.43
N GLU A 612 7.05 3.90 -21.62
CA GLU A 612 5.86 4.51 -22.23
C GLU A 612 4.98 5.27 -21.19
N ILE A 613 5.38 5.30 -19.90
CA ILE A 613 4.78 6.18 -18.90
C ILE A 613 5.58 7.48 -18.84
N ASN A 614 4.90 8.61 -19.09
CA ASN A 614 5.49 9.95 -19.10
C ASN A 614 4.73 10.92 -18.14
N LEU A 615 4.96 12.23 -18.24
CA LEU A 615 4.32 13.24 -17.39
C LEU A 615 2.78 13.16 -17.41
N TYR A 616 2.17 12.94 -18.57
CA TYR A 616 0.71 12.80 -18.71
C TYR A 616 0.21 11.51 -18.04
N GLY A 617 1.05 10.48 -17.99
CA GLY A 617 0.85 9.27 -17.18
C GLY A 617 0.67 9.59 -15.70
N TRP A 618 1.65 10.30 -15.10
CA TRP A 618 1.55 10.79 -13.72
C TRP A 618 0.35 11.72 -13.50
N LYS A 619 0.08 12.63 -14.45
CA LYS A 619 -1.09 13.53 -14.40
C LYS A 619 -2.39 12.73 -14.25
N GLN A 620 -2.57 11.67 -15.04
CA GLN A 620 -3.79 10.88 -15.00
C GLN A 620 -3.96 10.05 -13.72
N LEU A 621 -2.88 9.44 -13.23
CA LEU A 621 -2.91 8.63 -12.01
C LEU A 621 -3.27 9.49 -10.78
N ALA A 622 -2.71 10.71 -10.69
CA ALA A 622 -3.03 11.67 -9.64
C ALA A 622 -4.46 12.24 -9.75
N ARG A 623 -4.99 12.39 -10.98
CA ARG A 623 -6.39 12.78 -11.19
C ARG A 623 -7.37 11.68 -10.83
N TRP A 624 -7.13 10.44 -11.28
CA TRP A 624 -7.99 9.29 -10.97
C TRP A 624 -8.06 9.04 -9.47
N SER A 625 -6.97 9.17 -8.73
CA SER A 625 -7.03 9.02 -7.27
C SER A 625 -7.94 10.06 -6.61
N ILE A 626 -8.01 11.30 -7.11
CA ILE A 626 -9.00 12.27 -6.62
C ILE A 626 -10.41 11.91 -7.11
N GLU A 627 -10.59 11.62 -8.39
CA GLU A 627 -11.89 11.35 -9.03
C GLU A 627 -12.61 10.12 -8.46
N HIS A 628 -11.87 9.11 -7.99
CA HIS A 628 -12.42 7.88 -7.38
C HIS A 628 -12.48 7.88 -5.85
N SER A 629 -12.11 8.98 -5.21
CA SER A 629 -12.23 9.16 -3.76
C SER A 629 -13.67 9.06 -3.24
N CYS A 630 -13.83 8.90 -1.94
CA CYS A 630 -15.09 9.05 -1.19
C CYS A 630 -15.30 10.48 -0.68
N LEU A 631 -14.77 11.47 -1.41
CA LEU A 631 -15.16 12.87 -1.25
C LEU A 631 -16.61 13.10 -1.70
N SER A 632 -17.32 13.96 -0.98
CA SER A 632 -18.58 14.54 -1.46
C SER A 632 -18.34 15.40 -2.72
N PRO A 633 -19.38 15.67 -3.55
CA PRO A 633 -19.21 16.43 -4.79
C PRO A 633 -18.54 17.81 -4.61
N ASP A 634 -18.82 18.49 -3.49
CA ASP A 634 -18.23 19.80 -3.18
C ASP A 634 -16.78 19.68 -2.68
N GLU A 635 -16.45 18.67 -1.87
CA GLU A 635 -15.05 18.39 -1.50
C GLU A 635 -14.22 18.00 -2.72
N LEU A 636 -14.76 17.13 -3.59
CA LEU A 636 -14.14 16.68 -4.83
C LEU A 636 -13.80 17.87 -5.73
N LYS A 637 -14.77 18.76 -5.96
CA LYS A 637 -14.60 19.98 -6.75
C LYS A 637 -13.52 20.91 -6.18
N ARG A 638 -13.46 21.07 -4.84
CA ARG A 638 -12.42 21.87 -4.18
C ARG A 638 -11.04 21.22 -4.31
N THR A 639 -10.95 19.91 -4.09
CA THR A 639 -9.70 19.13 -4.14
C THR A 639 -9.10 19.14 -5.54
N LEU A 640 -9.91 18.92 -6.59
CA LEU A 640 -9.44 19.03 -7.99
C LEU A 640 -8.97 20.44 -8.34
N ALA A 641 -9.67 21.48 -7.89
CA ALA A 641 -9.30 22.87 -8.17
C ALA A 641 -8.03 23.33 -7.42
N GLU A 642 -7.72 22.73 -6.27
CA GLU A 642 -6.46 22.94 -5.55
C GLU A 642 -5.32 22.11 -6.18
N TRP A 643 -5.59 20.86 -6.55
CA TRP A 643 -4.63 19.99 -7.23
C TRP A 643 -4.17 20.57 -8.56
N GLU A 644 -5.08 21.08 -9.41
CA GLU A 644 -4.70 21.67 -10.71
C GLU A 644 -3.78 22.88 -10.54
N LYS A 645 -3.97 23.71 -9.51
CA LYS A 645 -3.04 24.83 -9.23
C LYS A 645 -1.62 24.33 -8.94
N ARG A 646 -1.50 23.32 -8.07
CA ARG A 646 -0.21 22.71 -7.73
C ARG A 646 0.43 22.03 -8.91
N TRP A 647 -0.39 21.44 -9.78
CA TRP A 647 0.06 20.88 -11.03
C TRP A 647 0.71 21.97 -11.89
N GLN A 648 0.04 23.12 -12.09
CA GLN A 648 0.61 24.23 -12.85
C GLN A 648 1.85 24.86 -12.20
N ASP A 649 1.92 24.94 -10.87
CA ASP A 649 3.14 25.34 -10.15
C ASP A 649 4.29 24.34 -10.44
N PHE A 650 4.04 23.04 -10.25
CA PHE A 650 5.00 21.95 -10.52
C PHE A 650 5.51 21.98 -11.99
N ILE A 651 4.60 22.09 -12.96
CA ILE A 651 4.94 22.23 -14.38
C ILE A 651 5.82 23.46 -14.63
N THR A 652 5.46 24.61 -14.05
CA THR A 652 6.24 25.84 -14.18
C THR A 652 7.66 25.67 -13.64
N ILE A 653 7.81 24.97 -12.52
CA ILE A 653 9.11 24.69 -11.89
C ILE A 653 9.98 23.77 -12.77
N ILE A 654 9.42 22.67 -13.28
CA ILE A 654 10.18 21.71 -14.09
C ILE A 654 10.57 22.30 -15.46
N ALA A 655 9.66 23.05 -16.09
CA ALA A 655 9.89 23.66 -17.40
C ALA A 655 10.77 24.93 -17.36
N LYS A 656 10.66 25.77 -16.33
CA LYS A 656 11.35 27.08 -16.24
C LYS A 656 12.38 27.19 -15.11
N GLY A 657 12.69 26.08 -14.44
CA GLY A 657 13.80 26.01 -13.49
C GLY A 657 15.16 26.17 -14.18
N PRO A 658 16.28 25.78 -13.53
CA PRO A 658 17.63 25.83 -14.12
C PRO A 658 17.85 24.95 -15.37
N SER A 659 16.79 24.42 -15.98
CA SER A 659 16.73 23.36 -16.99
C SER A 659 16.72 23.82 -18.45
N VAL A 660 16.68 25.13 -18.75
CA VAL A 660 16.72 25.63 -20.14
C VAL A 660 18.13 26.10 -20.54
N GLY A 661 19.07 25.14 -20.48
CA GLY A 661 20.48 25.30 -20.84
C GLY A 661 21.13 23.93 -21.04
N SER A 662 22.42 23.89 -21.41
CA SER A 662 23.12 22.63 -21.75
C SER A 662 23.44 21.71 -20.54
N GLN A 663 22.95 22.03 -19.35
CA GLN A 663 23.08 21.20 -18.14
C GLN A 663 21.77 21.20 -17.37
N VAL A 664 21.13 20.04 -17.27
CA VAL A 664 19.95 19.83 -16.41
C VAL A 664 20.38 19.74 -14.94
N ALA A 665 19.54 20.26 -14.05
CA ALA A 665 19.78 20.30 -12.61
C ALA A 665 20.16 18.90 -12.05
N SER A 666 21.12 18.89 -11.12
CA SER A 666 21.46 17.70 -10.33
C SER A 666 20.33 17.35 -9.34
N ALA A 667 20.28 16.10 -8.87
CA ALA A 667 19.33 15.66 -7.85
C ALA A 667 19.37 16.57 -6.60
N ARG A 668 20.58 16.96 -6.16
CA ARG A 668 20.76 17.92 -5.06
C ARG A 668 20.10 19.29 -5.34
N GLN A 669 20.26 19.84 -6.53
CA GLN A 669 19.63 21.12 -6.89
C GLN A 669 18.10 20.99 -7.00
N LEU A 670 17.58 19.84 -7.40
CA LEU A 670 16.14 19.55 -7.40
C LEU A 670 15.58 19.41 -5.99
N GLU A 671 16.32 18.78 -5.06
CA GLU A 671 15.91 18.71 -3.65
C GLU A 671 16.02 20.08 -2.95
N GLU A 672 17.09 20.85 -3.20
CA GLU A 672 17.21 22.24 -2.73
C GLU A 672 16.09 23.11 -3.31
N ALA A 673 15.69 22.90 -4.57
CA ALA A 673 14.52 23.54 -5.16
C ALA A 673 13.22 23.07 -4.51
N ARG A 674 12.99 21.76 -4.30
CA ARG A 674 11.80 21.22 -3.62
C ARG A 674 11.68 21.80 -2.21
N ILE A 675 12.75 21.82 -1.43
CA ILE A 675 12.80 22.44 -0.11
C ILE A 675 12.48 23.93 -0.24
N GLY A 676 13.12 24.64 -1.18
CA GLY A 676 12.87 26.06 -1.42
C GLY A 676 11.43 26.37 -1.86
N ILE A 677 10.79 25.48 -2.62
CA ILE A 677 9.40 25.58 -3.09
C ILE A 677 8.43 25.21 -1.97
N GLU A 678 8.73 24.22 -1.14
CA GLU A 678 7.94 23.89 0.04
C GLU A 678 8.02 25.02 1.05
N THR A 679 9.23 25.52 1.34
CA THR A 679 9.46 26.71 2.15
C THR A 679 8.77 27.93 1.53
N LEU A 680 8.84 28.15 0.21
CA LEU A 680 8.13 29.26 -0.46
C LEU A 680 6.62 29.05 -0.51
N ARG A 681 6.11 27.82 -0.53
CA ARG A 681 4.69 27.50 -0.39
C ARG A 681 4.24 27.90 1.00
N LEU A 682 5.01 27.54 2.03
CA LEU A 682 4.82 27.93 3.43
C LEU A 682 5.12 29.43 3.69
N THR A 683 5.90 30.11 2.85
CA THR A 683 6.30 31.54 2.98
C THR A 683 5.48 32.48 2.09
N LYS A 684 4.82 31.99 1.04
CA LYS A 684 3.76 32.74 0.34
C LYS A 684 2.49 32.87 1.20
N LEU A 685 2.36 32.05 2.24
CA LEU A 685 1.42 32.26 3.35
C LEU A 685 1.86 33.43 4.27
N ARG A 686 3.13 33.88 4.19
CA ARG A 686 3.75 34.92 5.04
C ARG A 686 3.88 36.29 4.37
N ASP A 687 4.29 36.37 3.10
CA ASP A 687 4.76 37.62 2.46
C ASP A 687 3.66 38.53 1.86
N THR A 688 2.40 38.41 2.27
CA THR A 688 1.28 39.19 1.70
C THR A 688 0.92 40.48 2.43
N HIS A 689 1.71 40.92 3.42
CA HIS A 689 1.56 42.26 4.01
C HIS A 689 2.88 43.05 4.08
N GLY A 690 2.97 44.09 3.23
CA GLY A 690 4.09 45.01 3.13
C GLY A 690 3.72 46.44 2.73
N SER A 691 2.46 46.85 2.89
CA SER A 691 2.00 48.24 2.78
C SER A 691 0.54 48.39 3.20
N ASP A 692 0.29 48.82 4.45
CA ASP A 692 -0.69 49.86 4.82
C ASP A 692 -0.92 49.93 6.34
N GLY A 693 -1.26 51.12 6.84
CA GLY A 693 -2.11 51.22 8.03
C GLY A 693 -1.48 51.47 9.41
N ALA A 694 -0.46 52.31 9.53
CA ALA A 694 -0.15 52.92 10.84
C ALA A 694 -1.21 53.99 11.20
N ALA A 695 -2.29 53.58 11.88
CA ALA A 695 -3.24 54.51 12.50
C ALA A 695 -3.97 53.85 13.68
N THR A 696 -3.87 54.49 14.86
CA THR A 696 -4.80 54.50 16.02
C THR A 696 -5.96 53.48 16.03
N LEU A 697 -6.20 52.74 17.13
CA LEU A 697 -6.05 53.15 18.54
C LEU A 697 -5.94 51.91 19.45
#